data_AF-U7Q6E6-F1
#
_entry.id   AF-U7Q6E6-F1
#
_cell.length_a   1.000
_cell.length_b   1.000
_cell.length_c   1.000
_cell.angle_alpha   90.00
_cell.angle_beta   90.00
_cell.angle_gamma   90.00
#
_symmetry.space_group_name_H-M   'P 1'
#
loop_
_entity.id
_entity.type
_entity.pdbx_description
1 polymer ?
#
loop_
_entity_poly.entity_id
_entity_poly.type
_entity_poly.pdbx_seq_one_letter_code
_entity_poly.pdbx_strand_id
1 'polypeptide(L)'
;MAHSRLSNIFAEEAAAAVAAAAATAAAANKHLPGPLRAPSITPSLTYSESGDDRDEYDDPQQSSSEDETSIANPRRRRASTRLIAQNAADIQRITGESSTQLINRCCGGGCCLKTGAKAEGVEYETVPLPDNDAFRSLQLKIGDIPTSLTSVADIPEQTAYILPLSAQSTPTPVAAPSETSVETPLPAAAGLAPEQEKLESPATETQAKPTATIDPPRLVPTDSAISVGEDKGELRKDKATELVPEAEQQPVEVLDGMQKLAIEPEVEEMLDLDTTIQPPFFVQPHPPYHVYPARIHNARELTRPGAEKRTYHFDLDVTDYPVESDTEFRVGGAIGVSVPNDTKLVDEILDLLMVPRFLRDKPALLRTTKGRWPTVWGDDKARELVTTRRDLLTWCSDVQSYPPTKGLLRLLAEYASDENEKKVLLFLCSAEGQGVFCDFRTGPHVSLQQMLYAFPSAKPPLDKLLSILQPQMPRFYSLSNDPHESLAKDGDRTRRVIEIAVTVHESSDWLAGTRTGIGSGFFERQAMRFLEARQRGEEPDLYIPMFKGLMANPLAKQFVPDGPMLLIGAGVGIAPFRGFVQRRLKTANCANKVWVLQGIRDSLVDELYSGEWGVHEDEVKRVVESRRGTGRYVQEEVRQQADLVWHVINSVDGRVFVCGSTRGMGEGVHEALIDVAMEKGNLGREEAGKFWELKKEAGQYTAETW
;
A
#
# COMPACT_ATOMS: atom_id res chain seq x y z
N MET A 1 17.82 -44.81 26.29
CA MET A 1 16.69 -45.44 25.57
C MET A 1 15.39 -44.62 25.62
N ALA A 2 15.05 -43.91 26.71
CA ALA A 2 13.85 -43.06 26.72
C ALA A 2 13.95 -41.82 25.81
N HIS A 3 15.11 -41.14 25.78
CA HIS A 3 15.32 -39.97 24.91
C HIS A 3 15.28 -40.29 23.40
N SER A 4 15.80 -41.44 22.97
CA SER A 4 15.76 -41.84 21.56
C SER A 4 14.37 -42.31 21.11
N ARG A 5 13.52 -42.75 22.05
CA ARG A 5 12.11 -43.05 21.75
C ARG A 5 11.30 -41.75 21.61
N LEU A 6 11.56 -40.75 22.44
CA LEU A 6 10.90 -39.44 22.30
C LEU A 6 11.27 -38.72 21.00
N SER A 7 12.55 -38.73 20.59
CA SER A 7 12.95 -38.11 19.32
C SER A 7 12.31 -38.76 18.10
N ASN A 8 12.13 -40.09 18.11
CA ASN A 8 11.46 -40.80 17.01
C ASN A 8 9.96 -40.54 16.99
N ILE A 9 9.32 -40.41 18.16
CA ILE A 9 7.89 -40.06 18.25
C ILE A 9 7.67 -38.63 17.71
N PHE A 10 8.52 -37.67 18.07
CA PHE A 10 8.42 -36.30 17.54
C PHE A 10 8.70 -36.23 16.03
N ALA A 11 9.61 -37.06 15.50
CA ALA A 11 9.87 -37.13 14.06
C ALA A 11 8.70 -37.77 13.28
N GLU A 12 8.07 -38.82 13.82
CA GLU A 12 6.89 -39.44 13.22
C GLU A 12 5.67 -38.52 13.30
N GLU A 13 5.44 -37.81 14.41
CA GLU A 13 4.36 -36.82 14.52
C GLU A 13 4.58 -35.63 13.58
N ALA A 14 5.81 -35.13 13.43
CA ALA A 14 6.13 -34.07 12.48
C ALA A 14 5.92 -34.51 11.02
N ALA A 15 6.36 -35.73 10.67
CA ALA A 15 6.12 -36.28 9.33
C ALA A 15 4.62 -36.50 9.04
N ALA A 16 3.85 -36.95 10.04
CA ALA A 16 2.40 -37.10 9.93
C ALA A 16 1.69 -35.75 9.78
N ALA A 17 2.14 -34.71 10.49
CA ALA A 17 1.60 -33.36 10.38
C ALA A 17 1.88 -32.74 8.99
N VAL A 18 3.09 -32.93 8.45
CA VAL A 18 3.44 -32.48 7.09
C VAL A 18 2.64 -33.24 6.03
N ALA A 19 2.46 -34.55 6.19
CA ALA A 19 1.63 -35.35 5.29
C ALA A 19 0.14 -34.95 5.35
N ALA A 20 -0.38 -34.64 6.54
CA ALA A 20 -1.74 -34.14 6.72
C ALA A 20 -1.92 -32.74 6.11
N ALA A 21 -0.95 -31.85 6.25
CA ALA A 21 -0.96 -30.53 5.61
C ALA A 21 -0.94 -30.65 4.08
N ALA A 22 -0.09 -31.53 3.53
CA ALA A 22 -0.02 -31.82 2.10
C ALA A 22 -1.33 -32.46 1.56
N ALA A 23 -1.93 -33.38 2.31
CA ALA A 23 -3.22 -33.98 1.96
C ALA A 23 -4.37 -32.98 2.03
N THR A 24 -4.34 -32.04 2.98
CA THR A 24 -5.35 -30.97 3.09
C THR A 24 -5.19 -29.96 1.95
N ALA A 25 -3.96 -29.62 1.56
CA ALA A 25 -3.68 -28.80 0.38
C ALA A 25 -4.12 -29.49 -0.92
N ALA A 26 -3.91 -30.80 -1.05
CA ALA A 26 -4.36 -31.58 -2.20
C ALA A 26 -5.89 -31.75 -2.26
N ALA A 27 -6.56 -31.85 -1.10
CA ALA A 27 -8.02 -31.95 -1.00
C ALA A 27 -8.72 -30.60 -1.21
N ALA A 28 -8.09 -29.48 -0.84
CA ALA A 28 -8.59 -28.14 -1.09
C ALA A 28 -8.73 -27.84 -2.60
N ASN A 29 -7.97 -28.53 -3.45
CA ASN A 29 -8.00 -28.36 -4.91
C ASN A 29 -9.18 -29.07 -5.62
N LYS A 30 -10.20 -29.55 -4.88
CA LYS A 30 -11.38 -30.25 -5.44
C LYS A 30 -12.75 -29.73 -5.00
N HIS A 31 -12.85 -28.56 -4.39
CA HIS A 31 -14.14 -27.95 -4.06
C HIS A 31 -14.41 -26.66 -4.84
N LEU A 32 -15.55 -26.64 -5.55
CA LEU A 32 -16.13 -25.45 -6.14
C LEU A 32 -16.20 -24.32 -5.10
N PRO A 33 -15.82 -23.08 -5.43
CA PRO A 33 -15.83 -22.01 -4.46
C PRO A 33 -17.28 -21.66 -4.09
N GLY A 34 -17.59 -21.72 -2.80
CA GLY A 34 -18.81 -21.14 -2.22
C GLY A 34 -18.87 -19.62 -2.43
N PRO A 35 -20.00 -18.96 -2.09
CA PRO A 35 -20.21 -17.56 -2.41
C PRO A 35 -19.10 -16.65 -1.86
N LEU A 36 -18.48 -15.89 -2.76
CA LEU A 36 -17.37 -14.96 -2.51
C LEU A 36 -17.72 -13.99 -1.37
N ARG A 37 -16.92 -14.02 -0.29
CA ARG A 37 -16.99 -13.04 0.80
C ARG A 37 -16.44 -11.69 0.33
N ALA A 38 -17.11 -10.61 0.69
CA ALA A 38 -16.66 -9.26 0.39
C ALA A 38 -15.28 -8.98 1.03
N PRO A 39 -14.26 -8.54 0.26
CA PRO A 39 -12.96 -8.19 0.82
C PRO A 39 -13.07 -6.92 1.69
N SER A 40 -12.46 -6.93 2.88
CA SER A 40 -12.27 -5.73 3.69
C SER A 40 -11.11 -4.93 3.10
N ILE A 41 -11.42 -3.82 2.42
CA ILE A 41 -10.45 -2.96 1.72
C ILE A 41 -9.91 -1.91 2.70
N THR A 42 -8.61 -1.98 3.01
CA THR A 42 -7.85 -0.92 3.68
C THR A 42 -7.33 0.07 2.62
N PRO A 43 -7.69 1.37 2.64
CA PRO A 43 -7.04 2.38 1.81
C PRO A 43 -5.73 2.85 2.47
N SER A 44 -4.75 3.24 1.66
CA SER A 44 -3.74 4.20 2.07
C SER A 44 -4.36 5.60 2.02
N LEU A 45 -4.38 6.34 3.14
CA LEU A 45 -4.82 7.73 3.18
C LEU A 45 -3.62 8.67 3.30
N THR A 46 -3.60 9.72 2.49
CA THR A 46 -2.80 10.93 2.67
C THR A 46 -3.75 12.05 3.14
N TYR A 47 -3.56 12.57 4.36
CA TYR A 47 -4.31 13.66 4.99
C TYR A 47 -3.65 15.03 4.79
N SER A 48 -4.30 15.96 4.12
CA SER A 48 -3.87 17.38 4.16
C SER A 48 -4.59 18.18 5.24
N GLU A 49 -3.86 19.09 5.89
CA GLU A 49 -4.41 20.19 6.67
C GLU A 49 -4.64 21.42 5.78
N SER A 50 -5.87 21.92 5.72
CA SER A 50 -6.20 23.35 5.50
C SER A 50 -7.72 23.52 5.64
N GLY A 51 -8.13 24.43 6.53
CA GLY A 51 -9.51 24.69 6.89
C GLY A 51 -10.26 25.69 6.01
N ASP A 52 -11.43 26.02 6.54
CA ASP A 52 -12.44 27.04 6.19
C ASP A 52 -13.49 26.74 5.09
N ASP A 53 -14.70 26.59 5.61
CA ASP A 53 -15.95 27.27 5.24
C ASP A 53 -16.98 26.60 4.30
N ARG A 54 -18.08 26.19 4.96
CA ARG A 54 -19.52 26.38 4.66
C ARG A 54 -20.16 25.61 3.49
N ASP A 55 -20.94 24.59 3.85
CA ASP A 55 -21.97 24.02 2.98
C ASP A 55 -23.37 24.43 3.43
N GLU A 56 -24.11 24.97 2.46
CA GLU A 56 -25.48 25.44 2.47
C GLU A 56 -26.45 24.24 2.36
N TYR A 57 -27.39 24.12 3.30
CA TYR A 57 -28.43 23.09 3.28
C TYR A 57 -29.63 23.57 2.45
N ASP A 58 -29.95 22.86 1.37
CA ASP A 58 -31.23 22.96 0.67
C ASP A 58 -32.13 21.76 1.02
N ASP A 59 -33.28 22.06 1.62
CA ASP A 59 -34.39 21.17 1.97
C ASP A 59 -35.42 21.13 0.83
N PRO A 60 -36.08 19.99 0.58
CA PRO A 60 -37.44 20.05 0.07
C PRO A 60 -38.42 19.22 0.91
N GLN A 61 -39.26 19.93 1.66
CA GLN A 61 -40.52 19.44 2.21
C GLN A 61 -41.64 19.33 1.15
N GLN A 62 -42.63 18.47 1.49
CA GLN A 62 -43.98 18.30 0.92
C GLN A 62 -44.05 17.46 -0.37
N SER A 63 -44.85 16.39 -0.50
CA SER A 63 -46.20 16.13 0.03
C SER A 63 -46.64 14.67 -0.26
N SER A 64 -47.84 14.32 0.23
CA SER A 64 -48.40 13.01 0.57
C SER A 64 -49.16 12.24 -0.54
N SER A 65 -49.57 10.99 -0.19
CA SER A 65 -50.61 10.10 -0.79
C SER A 65 -50.23 9.32 -2.06
N GLU A 66 -50.70 8.11 -2.35
CA GLU A 66 -51.25 6.94 -1.64
C GLU A 66 -51.15 5.78 -2.68
N ASP A 67 -51.33 4.55 -2.21
CA ASP A 67 -51.75 3.36 -2.97
C ASP A 67 -50.77 2.43 -3.73
N GLU A 68 -50.68 1.22 -3.12
CA GLU A 68 -50.99 -0.10 -3.68
C GLU A 68 -49.94 -0.92 -4.47
N THR A 69 -49.50 -1.98 -3.77
CA THR A 69 -49.31 -3.36 -4.24
C THR A 69 -48.45 -3.61 -5.49
N SER A 70 -47.17 -3.96 -5.31
CA SER A 70 -46.54 -5.00 -6.14
C SER A 70 -45.31 -5.64 -5.46
N ILE A 71 -45.14 -6.91 -5.79
CA ILE A 71 -44.22 -7.90 -5.22
C ILE A 71 -42.77 -7.42 -5.24
N ALA A 72 -42.12 -7.42 -4.08
CA ALA A 72 -40.74 -6.97 -3.89
C ALA A 72 -39.72 -7.89 -4.58
N ASN A 73 -39.20 -7.46 -5.72
CA ASN A 73 -37.95 -7.97 -6.28
C ASN A 73 -36.76 -7.48 -5.42
N PRO A 74 -35.74 -8.31 -5.14
CA PRO A 74 -34.61 -7.89 -4.33
C PRO A 74 -33.85 -6.77 -5.03
N ARG A 75 -33.88 -5.56 -4.47
CA ARG A 75 -33.07 -4.41 -4.93
C ARG A 75 -31.60 -4.83 -4.99
N ARG A 76 -31.03 -4.85 -6.21
CA ARG A 76 -29.58 -5.00 -6.41
C ARG A 76 -28.87 -3.86 -5.67
N ARG A 77 -27.90 -4.22 -4.82
CA ARG A 77 -27.12 -3.26 -4.02
C ARG A 77 -26.39 -2.27 -4.92
N ARG A 78 -26.53 -0.98 -4.62
CA ARG A 78 -25.76 0.12 -5.20
C ARG A 78 -24.28 -0.08 -4.85
N ALA A 79 -23.38 0.10 -5.83
CA ALA A 79 -21.95 0.13 -5.57
C ALA A 79 -21.63 1.19 -4.50
N SER A 80 -20.78 0.83 -3.54
CA SER A 80 -20.39 1.74 -2.49
C SER A 80 -19.45 2.81 -3.04
N THR A 81 -19.94 4.04 -3.15
CA THR A 81 -19.12 5.22 -3.47
C THR A 81 -18.30 5.62 -2.26
N ARG A 82 -16.97 5.58 -2.37
CA ARG A 82 -16.04 6.14 -1.37
C ARG A 82 -15.81 7.61 -1.73
N LEU A 83 -15.93 8.51 -0.76
CA LEU A 83 -15.60 9.91 -0.97
C LEU A 83 -14.06 10.04 -0.99
N ILE A 84 -13.50 10.36 -2.15
CA ILE A 84 -12.04 10.48 -2.35
C ILE A 84 -11.59 11.94 -2.22
N ALA A 85 -12.49 12.90 -2.48
CA ALA A 85 -12.24 14.33 -2.45
C ALA A 85 -13.56 15.07 -2.19
N GLN A 86 -13.52 16.20 -1.47
CA GLN A 86 -14.69 17.04 -1.22
C GLN A 86 -14.78 18.23 -2.17
N ASN A 87 -13.66 18.65 -2.78
CA ASN A 87 -13.63 19.78 -3.70
C ASN A 87 -12.72 19.52 -4.92
N ALA A 88 -12.77 20.41 -5.90
CA ALA A 88 -12.00 20.29 -7.15
C ALA A 88 -10.48 20.38 -6.94
N ALA A 89 -10.03 21.12 -5.92
CA ALA A 89 -8.62 21.24 -5.58
C ALA A 89 -8.07 19.92 -5.01
N ASP A 90 -8.86 19.22 -4.20
CA ASP A 90 -8.54 17.89 -3.70
C ASP A 90 -8.39 16.88 -4.83
N ILE A 91 -9.32 16.89 -5.80
CA ILE A 91 -9.23 16.03 -6.99
C ILE A 91 -7.92 16.30 -7.72
N GLN A 92 -7.64 17.55 -8.06
CA GLN A 92 -6.43 17.92 -8.78
C GLN A 92 -5.14 17.62 -8.03
N ARG A 93 -5.16 17.74 -6.70
CA ARG A 93 -4.00 17.42 -5.88
C ARG A 93 -3.78 15.91 -5.72
N ILE A 94 -4.86 15.13 -5.58
CA ILE A 94 -4.82 13.68 -5.38
C ILE A 94 -4.45 12.96 -6.68
N THR A 95 -5.04 13.40 -7.80
CA THR A 95 -4.92 12.69 -9.09
C THR A 95 -4.00 13.40 -10.07
N GLY A 96 -3.63 14.66 -9.82
CA GLY A 96 -2.97 15.52 -10.81
C GLY A 96 -3.93 16.05 -11.89
N GLU A 97 -5.22 15.72 -11.82
CA GLU A 97 -6.19 15.93 -12.90
C GLU A 97 -7.33 16.85 -12.45
N SER A 98 -7.87 17.68 -13.34
CA SER A 98 -9.09 18.43 -13.01
C SER A 98 -10.28 17.51 -12.72
N SER A 99 -11.27 17.98 -11.96
CA SER A 99 -12.51 17.22 -11.71
C SER A 99 -13.13 16.69 -13.01
N THR A 100 -13.06 17.47 -14.09
CA THR A 100 -13.56 17.09 -15.41
C THR A 100 -12.77 15.92 -16.02
N GLN A 101 -11.44 15.91 -15.87
CA GLN A 101 -10.59 14.83 -16.33
C GLN A 101 -10.83 13.55 -15.51
N LEU A 102 -11.02 13.67 -14.19
CA LEU A 102 -11.35 12.54 -13.33
C LEU A 102 -12.74 11.95 -13.64
N ILE A 103 -13.74 12.81 -13.89
CA ILE A 103 -15.11 12.41 -14.27
C ILE A 103 -15.10 11.61 -15.58
N ASN A 104 -14.27 11.98 -16.55
CA ASN A 104 -14.11 11.22 -17.80
C ASN A 104 -13.55 9.80 -17.57
N ARG A 105 -12.91 9.54 -16.43
CA ARG A 105 -12.41 8.21 -16.02
C ARG A 105 -13.39 7.44 -15.13
N CYS A 106 -14.38 8.11 -14.54
CA CYS A 106 -15.41 7.51 -13.71
C CYS A 106 -16.59 7.06 -14.58
N CYS A 107 -17.17 5.87 -14.31
CA CYS A 107 -18.39 5.41 -15.01
C CYS A 107 -19.65 6.22 -14.62
N GLY A 108 -19.48 7.48 -14.21
CA GLY A 108 -20.39 8.33 -13.43
C GLY A 108 -21.64 8.84 -14.14
N GLY A 109 -22.22 8.07 -15.06
CA GLY A 109 -23.37 8.49 -15.84
C GLY A 109 -24.52 7.50 -15.81
N GLY A 110 -25.07 7.14 -14.64
CA GLY A 110 -26.40 6.52 -14.50
C GLY A 110 -26.75 5.34 -15.42
N CYS A 111 -25.77 4.67 -16.04
CA CYS A 111 -25.98 3.87 -17.27
C CYS A 111 -26.42 2.43 -16.99
N CYS A 112 -26.54 2.06 -15.71
CA CYS A 112 -26.87 0.72 -15.23
C CYS A 112 -28.31 0.25 -15.56
N LEU A 113 -29.03 0.98 -16.43
CA LEU A 113 -30.42 0.70 -16.83
C LEU A 113 -30.58 0.32 -18.30
N LYS A 114 -29.51 0.34 -19.13
CA LYS A 114 -29.56 -0.10 -20.53
C LYS A 114 -28.84 -1.43 -20.73
N THR A 115 -29.41 -2.49 -20.18
CA THR A 115 -29.05 -3.87 -20.56
C THR A 115 -30.32 -4.55 -21.09
N GLY A 116 -30.33 -4.97 -22.35
CA GLY A 116 -31.20 -6.09 -22.71
C GLY A 116 -31.97 -6.09 -24.04
N ALA A 117 -31.66 -5.25 -25.03
CA ALA A 117 -32.16 -5.48 -26.39
C ALA A 117 -31.04 -5.32 -27.41
N LYS A 118 -30.88 -6.29 -28.32
CA LYS A 118 -30.04 -6.14 -29.51
C LYS A 118 -30.55 -4.90 -30.26
N ALA A 119 -29.66 -3.97 -30.59
CA ALA A 119 -30.05 -2.78 -31.32
C ALA A 119 -30.55 -3.19 -32.71
N GLU A 120 -31.72 -2.71 -33.11
CA GLU A 120 -32.27 -2.99 -34.45
C GLU A 120 -31.30 -2.50 -35.53
N GLY A 121 -30.99 -3.36 -36.49
CA GLY A 121 -30.10 -3.05 -37.61
C GLY A 121 -28.59 -3.24 -37.34
N VAL A 122 -28.20 -3.71 -36.16
CA VAL A 122 -26.80 -4.03 -35.85
C VAL A 122 -26.54 -5.52 -36.07
N GLU A 123 -25.53 -5.84 -36.88
CA GLU A 123 -25.06 -7.22 -37.04
C GLU A 123 -24.22 -7.65 -35.83
N TYR A 124 -24.38 -8.90 -35.43
CA TYR A 124 -23.70 -9.49 -34.28
C TYR A 124 -22.93 -10.73 -34.72
N GLU A 125 -21.74 -10.91 -34.16
CA GLU A 125 -20.92 -12.10 -34.34
C GLU A 125 -20.62 -12.79 -33.00
N THR A 126 -20.53 -14.10 -33.01
CA THR A 126 -20.05 -14.87 -31.86
C THR A 126 -18.54 -15.00 -31.95
N VAL A 127 -17.82 -14.25 -31.12
CA VAL A 127 -16.34 -14.28 -31.09
C VAL A 127 -15.87 -15.41 -30.17
N PRO A 128 -15.02 -16.34 -30.64
CA PRO A 128 -14.38 -17.33 -29.78
C PRO A 128 -13.60 -16.63 -28.65
N LEU A 129 -13.94 -16.96 -27.39
CA LEU A 129 -13.26 -16.38 -26.24
C LEU A 129 -11.95 -17.12 -25.94
N PRO A 130 -10.94 -16.46 -25.35
CA PRO A 130 -9.71 -17.13 -24.93
C PRO A 130 -10.01 -18.28 -23.96
N ASP A 131 -9.52 -19.48 -24.28
CA ASP A 131 -9.67 -20.66 -23.43
C ASP A 131 -8.41 -20.90 -22.59
N ASN A 132 -8.26 -20.06 -21.55
CA ASN A 132 -7.24 -20.23 -20.53
C ASN A 132 -7.84 -19.92 -19.14
N ASP A 133 -7.21 -20.46 -18.11
CA ASP A 133 -7.72 -20.35 -16.73
C ASP A 133 -7.78 -18.90 -16.26
N ALA A 134 -6.84 -18.05 -16.68
CA ALA A 134 -6.84 -16.63 -16.36
C ALA A 134 -8.07 -15.92 -16.94
N PHE A 135 -8.40 -16.11 -18.21
CA PHE A 135 -9.59 -15.53 -18.83
C PHE A 135 -10.88 -16.07 -18.19
N ARG A 136 -10.98 -17.38 -17.97
CA ARG A 136 -12.15 -17.99 -17.30
C ARG A 136 -12.36 -17.43 -15.89
N SER A 137 -11.27 -17.15 -15.16
CA SER A 137 -11.33 -16.56 -13.82
C SER A 137 -11.84 -15.11 -13.79
N LEU A 138 -11.80 -14.38 -14.91
CA LEU A 138 -12.38 -13.03 -15.00
C LEU A 138 -13.92 -13.05 -14.95
N GLN A 139 -14.55 -14.21 -15.20
CA GLN A 139 -16.00 -14.41 -15.15
C GLN A 139 -16.79 -13.39 -16.01
N LEU A 140 -16.20 -12.98 -17.14
CA LEU A 140 -16.81 -12.01 -18.06
C LEU A 140 -18.03 -12.63 -18.75
N LYS A 141 -19.17 -11.94 -18.68
CA LYS A 141 -20.41 -12.36 -19.33
C LYS A 141 -20.50 -11.74 -20.72
N ILE A 142 -19.76 -12.32 -21.66
CA ILE A 142 -19.71 -11.86 -23.06
C ILE A 142 -20.57 -12.81 -23.91
N GLY A 143 -21.58 -12.24 -24.58
CA GLY A 143 -22.38 -12.94 -25.60
C GLY A 143 -21.93 -12.58 -27.01
N ASP A 144 -22.85 -12.52 -27.96
CA ASP A 144 -22.53 -12.00 -29.29
C ASP A 144 -22.07 -10.54 -29.23
N ILE A 145 -21.02 -10.21 -29.96
CA ILE A 145 -20.43 -8.88 -30.04
C ILE A 145 -20.92 -8.21 -31.33
N PRO A 146 -21.37 -6.94 -31.29
CA PRO A 146 -21.65 -6.15 -32.49
C PRO A 146 -20.45 -6.13 -33.46
N THR A 147 -20.68 -6.34 -34.75
CA THR A 147 -19.62 -6.28 -35.77
C THR A 147 -19.03 -4.87 -35.93
N SER A 148 -19.80 -3.85 -35.54
CA SER A 148 -19.36 -2.46 -35.48
C SER A 148 -19.51 -1.94 -34.06
N LEU A 149 -18.40 -1.49 -33.46
CA LEU A 149 -18.34 -0.92 -32.12
C LEU A 149 -18.30 0.61 -32.19
N THR A 150 -19.01 1.26 -31.29
CA THR A 150 -19.03 2.72 -31.19
C THR A 150 -18.31 3.19 -29.91
N SER A 151 -17.75 4.40 -29.97
CA SER A 151 -17.07 5.04 -28.84
C SER A 151 -16.06 4.11 -28.14
N VAL A 152 -15.29 3.36 -28.94
CA VAL A 152 -14.11 2.62 -28.46
C VAL A 152 -13.14 3.63 -27.87
N ALA A 153 -12.63 3.36 -26.66
CA ALA A 153 -11.65 4.23 -26.03
C ALA A 153 -10.45 4.49 -26.94
N ASP A 154 -9.96 5.73 -26.98
CA ASP A 154 -8.78 6.10 -27.75
C ASP A 154 -7.51 5.43 -27.17
N ILE A 155 -6.51 5.21 -28.02
CA ILE A 155 -5.19 4.76 -27.56
C ILE A 155 -4.62 5.84 -26.62
N PRO A 156 -4.24 5.48 -25.38
CA PRO A 156 -3.64 6.45 -24.47
C PRO A 156 -2.35 7.06 -25.02
N GLU A 157 -2.12 8.33 -24.73
CA GLU A 157 -0.87 9.02 -25.07
C GLU A 157 0.33 8.33 -24.40
N GLN A 158 1.40 8.13 -25.17
CA GLN A 158 2.66 7.62 -24.61
C GLN A 158 3.44 8.76 -23.95
N THR A 159 3.58 8.66 -22.63
CA THR A 159 4.28 9.66 -21.81
C THR A 159 5.64 9.18 -21.33
N ALA A 160 5.91 7.87 -21.35
CA ALA A 160 7.17 7.27 -20.94
C ALA A 160 7.90 6.60 -22.12
N TYR A 161 9.22 6.74 -22.15
CA TYR A 161 10.11 6.17 -23.17
C TYR A 161 11.33 5.56 -22.47
N ILE A 162 11.69 4.32 -22.84
CA ILE A 162 12.91 3.68 -22.35
C ILE A 162 13.92 3.63 -23.49
N LEU A 163 14.94 4.48 -23.40
CA LEU A 163 15.93 4.71 -24.45
C LEU A 163 17.27 4.04 -24.08
N PRO A 164 18.04 3.56 -25.06
CA PRO A 164 19.43 3.17 -24.83
C PRO A 164 20.24 4.35 -24.30
N LEU A 165 21.14 4.10 -23.34
CA LEU A 165 22.17 5.08 -22.98
C LEU A 165 23.11 5.22 -24.19
N SER A 166 23.12 6.37 -24.84
CA SER A 166 24.08 6.65 -25.91
C SER A 166 25.44 6.99 -25.29
N ALA A 167 26.54 6.62 -25.93
CA ALA A 167 27.88 7.05 -25.53
C ALA A 167 28.15 8.56 -25.80
N GLN A 168 27.16 9.35 -26.24
CA GLN A 168 27.34 10.68 -26.84
C GLN A 168 26.32 11.75 -26.40
N SER A 169 25.73 11.68 -25.19
CA SER A 169 24.96 12.80 -24.65
C SER A 169 25.89 13.87 -24.07
N THR A 170 26.50 14.68 -24.93
CA THR A 170 27.07 15.98 -24.55
C THR A 170 25.91 16.97 -24.43
N PRO A 171 25.64 17.61 -23.28
CA PRO A 171 24.65 18.66 -23.21
C PRO A 171 25.20 19.91 -23.90
N THR A 172 24.46 20.43 -24.87
CA THR A 172 24.70 21.77 -25.43
C THR A 172 24.56 22.79 -24.29
N PRO A 173 25.53 23.69 -24.05
CA PRO A 173 25.37 24.71 -23.03
C PRO A 173 24.23 25.63 -23.45
N VAL A 174 23.19 25.71 -22.63
CA VAL A 174 22.21 26.81 -22.72
C VAL A 174 22.99 28.09 -22.42
N ALA A 175 23.17 28.92 -23.44
CA ALA A 175 23.77 30.24 -23.31
C ALA A 175 22.99 31.05 -22.27
N ALA A 176 23.67 31.47 -21.21
CA ALA A 176 23.13 32.44 -20.28
C ALA A 176 22.75 33.73 -21.03
N PRO A 177 21.62 34.37 -20.71
CA PRO A 177 21.33 35.69 -21.25
C PRO A 177 22.39 36.66 -20.73
N SER A 178 23.01 37.39 -21.64
CA SER A 178 23.93 38.48 -21.37
C SER A 178 23.30 39.50 -20.41
N GLU A 179 23.96 39.73 -19.27
CA GLU A 179 23.63 40.82 -18.36
C GLU A 179 23.84 42.16 -19.07
N THR A 180 22.73 42.82 -19.42
CA THR A 180 22.70 44.27 -19.68
C THR A 180 22.31 44.99 -18.40
N SER A 181 23.31 45.67 -17.84
CA SER A 181 23.24 46.70 -16.81
C SER A 181 22.13 47.71 -17.02
N VAL A 182 21.23 47.86 -16.04
CA VAL A 182 20.41 49.07 -15.86
C VAL A 182 20.31 49.39 -14.36
N GLU A 183 20.97 50.48 -13.98
CA GLU A 183 20.85 51.17 -12.69
C GLU A 183 19.43 51.72 -12.48
N THR A 184 18.89 51.66 -11.26
CA THR A 184 18.05 52.74 -10.65
C THR A 184 17.72 52.42 -9.17
N PRO A 185 17.39 53.42 -8.31
CA PRO A 185 18.06 53.63 -7.03
C PRO A 185 17.15 53.44 -5.78
N LEU A 186 17.79 53.27 -4.62
CA LEU A 186 17.15 53.32 -3.29
C LEU A 186 16.50 54.69 -2.99
N PRO A 187 15.51 54.71 -2.09
CA PRO A 187 15.40 55.78 -1.11
C PRO A 187 15.53 55.26 0.34
N ALA A 188 16.04 56.15 1.18
CA ALA A 188 16.52 55.92 2.52
C ALA A 188 15.51 56.31 3.62
N ALA A 189 15.75 55.69 4.79
CA ALA A 189 15.79 56.27 6.13
C ALA A 189 14.54 56.35 7.05
N ALA A 190 14.89 56.16 8.33
CA ALA A 190 14.20 56.42 9.60
C ALA A 190 13.21 55.34 10.07
N GLY A 191 13.38 54.64 11.18
CA GLY A 191 14.23 54.82 12.37
C GLY A 191 13.34 54.78 13.61
N LEU A 192 13.58 53.83 14.52
CA LEU A 192 13.35 53.87 15.99
C LEU A 192 13.32 52.44 16.58
N ALA A 193 14.36 52.12 17.35
CA ALA A 193 14.38 51.11 18.42
C ALA A 193 14.50 51.89 19.76
N PRO A 194 14.73 51.30 20.95
CA PRO A 194 14.77 49.88 21.37
C PRO A 194 14.08 49.59 22.74
N GLU A 195 14.11 48.35 23.24
CA GLU A 195 14.57 48.05 24.61
C GLU A 195 14.80 46.54 24.85
N GLN A 196 15.86 46.24 25.59
CA GLN A 196 16.43 44.93 25.90
C GLN A 196 15.99 44.46 27.30
N GLU A 197 15.95 43.15 27.53
CA GLU A 197 16.43 42.60 28.81
C GLU A 197 17.08 41.22 28.63
N LYS A 198 18.09 40.96 29.46
CA LYS A 198 19.27 40.12 29.24
C LYS A 198 19.50 39.27 30.49
N LEU A 199 19.79 37.97 30.37
CA LEU A 199 20.46 37.17 31.42
C LEU A 199 21.03 35.89 30.76
N GLU A 200 22.31 35.88 30.35
CA GLU A 200 23.51 35.41 31.07
C GLU A 200 23.61 33.87 31.29
N SER A 201 24.51 33.27 30.51
CA SER A 201 25.13 31.93 30.65
C SER A 201 26.36 31.96 31.58
N PRO A 202 27.00 30.81 31.92
CA PRO A 202 28.22 30.49 31.15
C PRO A 202 28.55 29.01 30.89
N ALA A 203 29.18 28.83 29.73
CA ALA A 203 30.09 27.81 29.20
C ALA A 203 30.62 26.65 30.08
N THR A 204 30.76 25.47 29.44
CA THR A 204 32.05 24.77 29.37
C THR A 204 32.16 23.91 28.10
N GLU A 205 33.26 24.10 27.37
CA GLU A 205 33.68 23.38 26.16
C GLU A 205 34.02 21.91 26.44
N THR A 206 33.71 21.00 25.51
CA THR A 206 34.73 20.05 25.01
C THR A 206 34.37 19.57 23.60
N GLN A 207 35.32 19.74 22.68
CA GLN A 207 35.31 19.28 21.29
C GLN A 207 35.49 17.75 21.20
N ALA A 208 34.73 17.09 20.33
CA ALA A 208 35.15 15.84 19.68
C ALA A 208 34.31 15.58 18.41
N LYS A 209 34.93 15.77 17.24
CA LYS A 209 34.49 15.22 15.94
C LYS A 209 34.65 13.69 15.96
N PRO A 210 33.72 12.94 15.35
CA PRO A 210 34.10 11.74 14.64
C PRO A 210 33.67 11.83 13.17
N THR A 211 34.67 11.89 12.29
CA THR A 211 34.53 11.56 10.89
C THR A 211 34.54 10.03 10.81
N ALA A 212 33.41 9.40 10.51
CA ALA A 212 33.32 7.97 10.26
C ALA A 212 32.85 7.76 8.82
N THR A 213 33.81 7.55 7.92
CA THR A 213 33.59 7.00 6.58
C THR A 213 33.23 5.53 6.76
N ILE A 214 32.02 5.12 6.37
CA ILE A 214 31.61 3.71 6.37
C ILE A 214 31.81 3.19 4.94
N ASP A 215 32.78 2.29 4.77
CA ASP A 215 32.95 1.50 3.55
C ASP A 215 31.72 0.58 3.36
N PRO A 216 31.16 0.44 2.15
CA PRO A 216 30.09 -0.52 1.89
C PRO A 216 30.62 -1.97 2.01
N PRO A 217 29.78 -2.93 2.47
CA PRO A 217 30.20 -4.30 2.68
C PRO A 217 30.45 -5.02 1.35
N ARG A 218 31.65 -5.58 1.21
CA ARG A 218 32.04 -6.46 0.10
C ARG A 218 31.36 -7.82 0.29
N LEU A 219 30.21 -8.04 -0.35
CA LEU A 219 29.58 -9.36 -0.41
C LEU A 219 30.22 -10.21 -1.51
N VAL A 220 30.75 -11.36 -1.09
CA VAL A 220 31.34 -12.41 -1.92
C VAL A 220 30.20 -13.16 -2.63
N PRO A 221 30.25 -13.37 -3.96
CA PRO A 221 29.26 -14.20 -4.62
C PRO A 221 29.45 -15.65 -4.17
N THR A 222 28.45 -16.21 -3.50
CA THR A 222 28.39 -17.65 -3.22
C THR A 222 27.64 -18.33 -4.36
N ASP A 223 28.39 -18.83 -5.32
CA ASP A 223 27.92 -19.84 -6.28
C ASP A 223 27.51 -21.09 -5.49
N SER A 224 26.21 -21.36 -5.41
CA SER A 224 25.69 -22.68 -5.06
C SER A 224 24.92 -23.23 -6.25
N ALA A 225 25.68 -23.91 -7.12
CA ALA A 225 25.16 -24.77 -8.16
C ALA A 225 24.30 -25.87 -7.53
N ILE A 226 23.01 -25.88 -7.86
CA ILE A 226 22.15 -27.05 -7.66
C ILE A 226 22.19 -27.85 -8.96
N SER A 227 22.92 -28.96 -8.91
CA SER A 227 22.86 -30.03 -9.90
C SER A 227 21.48 -30.67 -9.90
N VAL A 228 20.80 -30.69 -11.05
CA VAL A 228 19.68 -31.61 -11.28
C VAL A 228 19.99 -32.42 -12.53
N GLY A 229 19.97 -33.73 -12.35
CA GLY A 229 20.58 -34.73 -13.21
C GLY A 229 19.97 -34.85 -14.60
N GLU A 230 20.84 -35.29 -15.50
CA GLU A 230 20.55 -35.76 -16.84
C GLU A 230 19.56 -36.94 -16.79
N ASP A 231 18.45 -36.83 -17.51
CA ASP A 231 17.73 -38.01 -17.99
C ASP A 231 17.62 -37.94 -19.51
N LYS A 232 18.13 -39.00 -20.15
CA LYS A 232 18.29 -39.14 -21.60
C LYS A 232 17.02 -39.74 -22.18
N GLY A 233 16.35 -39.00 -23.05
CA GLY A 233 15.25 -39.51 -23.87
C GLY A 233 15.32 -38.95 -25.28
N GLU A 234 15.95 -39.69 -26.19
CA GLU A 234 15.88 -39.47 -27.64
C GLU A 234 14.43 -39.54 -28.13
N LEU A 235 14.00 -38.64 -29.03
CA LEU A 235 13.37 -39.05 -30.29
C LEU A 235 13.23 -37.91 -31.32
N ARG A 236 13.82 -38.18 -32.48
CA ARG A 236 13.40 -37.86 -33.86
C ARG A 236 13.34 -36.40 -34.35
N LYS A 237 14.35 -36.12 -35.17
CA LYS A 237 14.46 -35.14 -36.26
C LYS A 237 13.28 -35.23 -37.22
N ASP A 238 12.76 -34.09 -37.65
CA ASP A 238 12.37 -33.87 -39.04
C ASP A 238 12.67 -32.42 -39.47
N LYS A 239 13.14 -32.31 -40.72
CA LYS A 239 13.74 -31.15 -41.37
C LYS A 239 12.67 -30.21 -41.93
N ALA A 240 12.89 -28.90 -41.80
CA ALA A 240 12.47 -27.93 -42.80
C ALA A 240 13.50 -26.78 -42.85
N THR A 241 13.92 -26.47 -44.08
CA THR A 241 15.06 -25.63 -44.46
C THR A 241 14.52 -24.35 -45.09
N GLU A 242 14.98 -23.17 -44.66
CA GLU A 242 14.97 -21.91 -45.45
C GLU A 242 15.85 -20.88 -44.71
N LEU A 243 17.11 -20.70 -45.13
CA LEU A 243 17.62 -19.64 -46.03
C LEU A 243 17.65 -18.24 -45.38
N VAL A 244 18.79 -17.90 -44.76
CA VAL A 244 19.28 -16.51 -44.61
C VAL A 244 20.79 -16.50 -44.88
N PRO A 245 21.33 -15.60 -45.71
CA PRO A 245 22.71 -15.69 -46.22
C PRO A 245 23.77 -15.14 -45.25
N GLU A 246 24.96 -15.70 -45.39
CA GLU A 246 26.21 -15.37 -44.69
C GLU A 246 26.62 -13.89 -44.87
N ALA A 247 27.03 -13.25 -43.77
CA ALA A 247 27.82 -12.03 -43.79
C ALA A 247 29.03 -12.21 -42.87
N GLU A 248 30.19 -11.93 -43.45
CA GLU A 248 31.55 -12.20 -42.98
C GLU A 248 31.86 -11.64 -41.58
N GLN A 249 32.45 -12.48 -40.74
CA GLN A 249 33.11 -12.08 -39.49
C GLN A 249 34.57 -11.72 -39.81
N GLN A 250 34.93 -10.44 -39.65
CA GLN A 250 36.33 -10.02 -39.50
C GLN A 250 36.64 -9.76 -38.01
N PRO A 251 37.85 -10.11 -37.53
CA PRO A 251 38.22 -9.99 -36.13
C PRO A 251 38.53 -8.52 -35.79
N VAL A 252 37.90 -7.98 -34.75
CA VAL A 252 38.26 -6.64 -34.23
C VAL A 252 39.36 -6.80 -33.19
N GLU A 253 40.52 -6.23 -33.51
CA GLU A 253 41.68 -6.09 -32.64
C GLU A 253 41.34 -5.28 -31.37
N VAL A 254 41.87 -5.76 -30.25
CA VAL A 254 41.80 -5.12 -28.93
C VAL A 254 42.73 -3.91 -28.94
N LEU A 255 42.16 -2.71 -28.99
CA LEU A 255 42.90 -1.45 -28.75
C LEU A 255 42.51 -0.88 -27.38
N ASP A 256 43.49 -0.99 -26.49
CA ASP A 256 43.57 -0.40 -25.16
C ASP A 256 43.54 1.13 -25.26
N GLY A 257 42.52 1.76 -24.69
CA GLY A 257 42.25 3.20 -24.85
C GLY A 257 40.96 3.66 -24.17
N MET A 258 40.76 3.33 -22.89
CA MET A 258 39.61 3.83 -22.13
C MET A 258 39.82 5.31 -21.76
N GLN A 259 39.32 6.22 -22.60
CA GLN A 259 38.97 7.56 -22.15
C GLN A 259 37.79 7.44 -21.17
N LYS A 260 37.97 7.87 -19.91
CA LYS A 260 36.89 7.96 -18.92
C LYS A 260 35.78 8.86 -19.49
N LEU A 261 34.64 8.28 -19.85
CA LEU A 261 33.42 9.06 -20.06
C LEU A 261 33.06 9.73 -18.73
N ALA A 262 32.80 11.04 -18.76
CA ALA A 262 32.23 11.74 -17.62
C ALA A 262 30.80 11.22 -17.43
N ILE A 263 30.61 10.42 -16.38
CA ILE A 263 29.29 9.95 -15.92
C ILE A 263 28.66 11.13 -15.19
N GLU A 264 27.42 11.48 -15.51
CA GLU A 264 26.69 12.54 -14.78
C GLU A 264 26.54 12.13 -13.30
N PRO A 265 26.63 13.06 -12.33
CA PRO A 265 26.62 12.73 -10.90
C PRO A 265 25.38 11.92 -10.48
N GLU A 266 24.22 12.17 -11.11
CA GLU A 266 22.99 11.41 -10.89
C GLU A 266 23.11 9.93 -11.30
N VAL A 267 23.93 9.63 -12.30
CA VAL A 267 24.20 8.26 -12.77
C VAL A 267 25.20 7.55 -11.86
N GLU A 268 26.20 8.27 -11.34
CA GLU A 268 27.16 7.72 -10.38
C GLU A 268 26.46 7.37 -9.05
N GLU A 269 25.61 8.24 -8.55
CA GLU A 269 24.80 7.99 -7.33
C GLU A 269 23.83 6.80 -7.49
N MET A 270 23.33 6.54 -8.70
CA MET A 270 22.52 5.35 -8.96
C MET A 270 23.31 4.05 -8.93
N LEU A 271 24.55 4.07 -9.42
CA LEU A 271 25.37 2.87 -9.52
C LEU A 271 25.79 2.35 -8.14
N ASP A 272 25.81 3.24 -7.14
CA ASP A 272 26.17 2.90 -5.76
C ASP A 272 24.95 2.52 -4.88
N LEU A 273 23.72 2.71 -5.36
CA LEU A 273 22.50 2.43 -4.60
C LEU A 273 21.99 1.00 -4.81
N ASP A 274 21.91 0.20 -3.76
CA ASP A 274 21.30 -1.14 -3.83
C ASP A 274 19.78 -1.06 -3.93
N THR A 275 19.24 -1.16 -5.15
CA THR A 275 17.79 -1.10 -5.40
C THR A 275 17.03 -2.37 -4.99
N THR A 276 17.72 -3.39 -4.46
CA THR A 276 17.08 -4.60 -3.93
C THR A 276 16.54 -4.41 -2.52
N ILE A 277 17.05 -3.42 -1.77
CA ILE A 277 16.63 -3.11 -0.40
C ILE A 277 15.81 -1.83 -0.28
N GLN A 278 15.94 -0.92 -1.24
CA GLN A 278 15.29 0.40 -1.25
C GLN A 278 14.99 0.85 -2.70
N PRO A 279 14.07 1.81 -2.92
CA PRO A 279 13.79 2.25 -4.27
C PRO A 279 14.92 3.13 -4.84
N PRO A 280 14.96 3.34 -6.17
CA PRO A 280 15.87 4.31 -6.79
C PRO A 280 15.75 5.71 -6.18
N PHE A 281 16.83 6.49 -6.22
CA PHE A 281 16.94 7.80 -5.58
C PHE A 281 15.85 8.82 -5.98
N PHE A 282 15.20 8.66 -7.14
CA PHE A 282 14.12 9.55 -7.60
C PHE A 282 12.75 9.21 -7.01
N VAL A 283 12.59 8.03 -6.38
CA VAL A 283 11.35 7.61 -5.70
C VAL A 283 11.45 7.94 -4.21
N GLN A 284 11.34 9.24 -3.90
CA GLN A 284 11.45 9.77 -2.54
C GLN A 284 10.13 10.35 -2.04
N PRO A 285 9.87 10.31 -0.73
CA PRO A 285 8.80 11.08 -0.11
C PRO A 285 8.95 12.57 -0.38
N HIS A 286 7.88 13.32 -0.11
CA HIS A 286 7.94 14.78 -0.14
C HIS A 286 9.06 15.29 0.80
N PRO A 287 9.90 16.24 0.37
CA PRO A 287 10.92 16.85 1.23
C PRO A 287 10.34 17.35 2.57
N PRO A 288 11.11 17.34 3.67
CA PRO A 288 12.54 17.06 3.78
C PRO A 288 12.88 15.59 4.07
N TYR A 289 11.93 14.66 3.91
CA TYR A 289 12.14 13.27 4.25
C TYR A 289 12.87 12.53 3.13
N HIS A 290 13.59 11.48 3.50
CA HIS A 290 14.19 10.53 2.57
C HIS A 290 13.78 9.10 2.93
N VAL A 291 13.81 8.20 1.95
CA VAL A 291 13.67 6.78 2.22
C VAL A 291 14.91 6.30 2.95
N TYR A 292 14.71 5.73 4.13
CA TYR A 292 15.69 5.09 4.98
C TYR A 292 15.43 3.57 5.01
N PRO A 293 16.38 2.72 4.59
CA PRO A 293 16.25 1.28 4.71
C PRO A 293 16.48 0.88 6.17
N ALA A 294 15.41 0.81 6.96
CA ALA A 294 15.49 0.43 8.37
C ALA A 294 15.73 -1.08 8.49
N ARG A 295 16.78 -1.48 9.21
CA ARG A 295 17.09 -2.90 9.44
C ARG A 295 16.04 -3.52 10.37
N ILE A 296 15.57 -4.71 10.05
CA ILE A 296 14.70 -5.50 10.91
C ILE A 296 15.53 -6.03 12.08
N HIS A 297 15.32 -5.48 13.28
CA HIS A 297 15.95 -5.96 14.50
C HIS A 297 15.29 -7.26 14.96
N ASN A 298 13.95 -7.30 14.93
CA ASN A 298 13.16 -8.46 15.29
C ASN A 298 11.85 -8.52 14.48
N ALA A 299 11.33 -9.73 14.26
CA ALA A 299 10.01 -9.96 13.70
C ALA A 299 9.38 -11.19 14.35
N ARG A 300 8.08 -11.14 14.64
CA ARG A 300 7.31 -12.26 15.19
C ARG A 300 5.88 -12.28 14.69
N GLU A 301 5.29 -13.47 14.61
CA GLU A 301 3.84 -13.59 14.40
C GLU A 301 3.10 -13.34 15.73
N LEU A 302 2.11 -12.44 15.71
CA LEU A 302 1.26 -12.15 16.87
C LEU A 302 0.05 -13.09 16.95
N THR A 303 -0.38 -13.61 15.80
CA THR A 303 -1.49 -14.55 15.69
C THR A 303 -1.02 -15.98 15.89
N ARG A 304 -1.91 -16.86 16.35
CA ARG A 304 -1.64 -18.30 16.46
C ARG A 304 -2.14 -19.05 15.22
N PRO A 305 -1.61 -20.25 14.95
CA PRO A 305 -2.12 -21.10 13.87
C PRO A 305 -3.64 -21.28 13.97
N GLY A 306 -4.33 -21.09 12.84
CA GLY A 306 -5.80 -21.13 12.75
C GLY A 306 -6.50 -19.77 12.80
N ALA A 307 -5.78 -18.67 13.08
CA ALA A 307 -6.31 -17.33 12.91
C ALA A 307 -6.72 -17.06 11.46
N GLU A 308 -7.89 -16.44 11.24
CA GLU A 308 -8.38 -16.13 9.88
C GLU A 308 -7.49 -15.11 9.15
N LYS A 309 -6.76 -14.26 9.87
CA LYS A 309 -5.81 -13.31 9.31
C LYS A 309 -4.52 -13.35 10.12
N ARG A 310 -3.40 -13.55 9.44
CA ARG A 310 -2.06 -13.52 10.03
C ARG A 310 -1.66 -12.08 10.35
N THR A 311 -1.07 -11.84 11.52
CA THR A 311 -0.57 -10.52 11.90
C THR A 311 0.85 -10.65 12.43
N TYR A 312 1.76 -9.85 11.89
CA TYR A 312 3.16 -9.83 12.28
C TYR A 312 3.51 -8.51 12.99
N HIS A 313 4.43 -8.60 13.94
CA HIS A 313 5.06 -7.47 14.62
C HIS A 313 6.50 -7.35 14.15
N PHE A 314 6.97 -6.11 14.02
CA PHE A 314 8.34 -5.79 13.61
C PHE A 314 8.95 -4.74 14.53
N ASP A 315 10.20 -4.97 14.90
CA ASP A 315 11.07 -4.02 15.58
C ASP A 315 12.07 -3.52 14.51
N LEU A 316 12.03 -2.24 14.20
CA LEU A 316 12.86 -1.62 13.17
C LEU A 316 13.94 -0.76 13.82
N ASP A 317 15.19 -1.02 13.49
CA ASP A 317 16.34 -0.25 13.96
C ASP A 317 16.36 1.14 13.29
N VAL A 318 16.29 2.17 14.12
CA VAL A 318 16.33 3.59 13.72
C VAL A 318 17.45 4.33 14.46
N THR A 319 18.49 3.61 14.91
CA THR A 319 19.64 4.19 15.63
C THR A 319 20.34 5.25 14.77
N ASP A 320 20.52 4.95 13.48
CA ASP A 320 21.17 5.83 12.50
C ASP A 320 20.16 6.55 11.58
N TYR A 321 18.89 6.62 11.98
CA TYR A 321 17.89 7.38 11.22
C TYR A 321 18.27 8.86 11.21
N PRO A 322 18.39 9.52 10.04
CA PRO A 322 18.84 10.90 9.96
C PRO A 322 17.95 11.87 10.76
N VAL A 323 18.57 12.89 11.38
CA VAL A 323 17.82 13.96 12.04
C VAL A 323 17.18 14.84 10.97
N GLU A 324 15.97 14.47 10.55
CA GLU A 324 15.16 15.19 9.56
C GLU A 324 14.18 16.09 10.31
N SER A 325 14.46 17.40 10.39
CA SER A 325 13.65 18.42 11.10
C SER A 325 13.58 18.27 12.63
N ASP A 326 12.94 19.23 13.32
CA ASP A 326 12.67 19.21 14.77
C ASP A 326 11.62 18.16 15.20
N THR A 327 11.27 17.23 14.31
CA THR A 327 10.20 16.28 14.55
C THR A 327 10.79 14.93 14.93
N GLU A 328 10.55 14.45 16.15
CA GLU A 328 10.90 13.09 16.59
C GLU A 328 9.78 12.08 16.29
N PHE A 329 10.10 10.77 16.30
CA PHE A 329 9.06 9.73 16.36
C PHE A 329 8.32 9.87 17.70
N ARG A 330 6.99 9.77 17.68
CA ARG A 330 6.14 9.97 18.88
C ARG A 330 5.11 8.86 19.00
N VAL A 331 4.61 8.65 20.21
CA VAL A 331 3.45 7.79 20.48
C VAL A 331 2.29 8.18 19.58
N GLY A 332 1.66 7.20 18.92
CA GLY A 332 0.60 7.43 17.93
C GLY A 332 1.08 7.96 16.59
N GLY A 333 2.38 8.09 16.38
CA GLY A 333 2.97 8.45 15.09
C GLY A 333 2.77 7.34 14.06
N ALA A 334 3.18 7.60 12.83
CA ALA A 334 3.18 6.61 11.76
C ALA A 334 4.45 6.71 10.91
N ILE A 335 4.76 5.63 10.21
CA ILE A 335 5.78 5.59 9.17
C ILE A 335 5.12 5.39 7.81
N GLY A 336 5.70 5.97 6.77
CA GLY A 336 5.42 5.58 5.39
C GLY A 336 6.44 4.56 4.93
N VAL A 337 6.02 3.61 4.10
CA VAL A 337 6.87 2.55 3.56
C VAL A 337 6.74 2.54 2.04
N SER A 338 7.86 2.65 1.35
CA SER A 338 7.94 2.46 -0.10
C SER A 338 7.91 0.96 -0.37
N VAL A 339 6.78 0.43 -0.86
CA VAL A 339 6.63 -1.03 -0.94
C VAL A 339 6.97 -1.52 -2.35
N PRO A 340 7.91 -2.48 -2.51
CA PRO A 340 8.18 -3.08 -3.81
C PRO A 340 7.10 -4.10 -4.19
N ASN A 341 6.85 -4.24 -5.49
CA ASN A 341 6.17 -5.41 -6.03
C ASN A 341 7.01 -6.69 -5.77
N ASP A 342 6.34 -7.84 -5.71
CA ASP A 342 7.03 -9.12 -5.55
C ASP A 342 7.98 -9.37 -6.73
N THR A 343 9.25 -9.69 -6.45
CA THR A 343 10.27 -9.98 -7.46
C THR A 343 9.81 -11.06 -8.43
N LYS A 344 9.14 -12.11 -7.94
CA LYS A 344 8.61 -13.20 -8.80
C LYS A 344 7.58 -12.67 -9.79
N LEU A 345 6.67 -11.81 -9.32
CA LEU A 345 5.63 -11.19 -10.15
C LEU A 345 6.25 -10.24 -11.19
N VAL A 346 7.27 -9.47 -10.81
CA VAL A 346 7.99 -8.58 -11.74
C VAL A 346 8.66 -9.39 -12.84
N ASP A 347 9.37 -10.47 -12.51
CA ASP A 347 9.99 -11.35 -13.51
C ASP A 347 8.97 -11.99 -14.45
N GLU A 348 7.84 -12.42 -13.92
CA GLU A 348 6.74 -13.02 -14.69
C GLU A 348 6.10 -12.01 -15.64
N ILE A 349 5.86 -10.78 -15.22
CA ILE A 349 5.37 -9.70 -16.10
C ILE A 349 6.39 -9.42 -17.21
N LEU A 350 7.69 -9.35 -16.88
CA LEU A 350 8.75 -9.15 -17.86
C LEU A 350 8.86 -10.31 -18.86
N ASP A 351 8.66 -11.55 -18.40
CA ASP A 351 8.57 -12.75 -19.24
C ASP A 351 7.33 -12.69 -20.16
N LEU A 352 6.15 -12.34 -19.63
CA LEU A 352 4.90 -12.20 -20.39
C LEU A 352 4.96 -11.11 -21.46
N LEU A 353 5.69 -10.02 -21.20
CA LEU A 353 5.95 -8.93 -22.13
C LEU A 353 7.13 -9.21 -23.08
N MET A 354 7.73 -10.40 -23.01
CA MET A 354 8.87 -10.83 -23.83
C MET A 354 10.09 -9.92 -23.71
N VAL A 355 10.31 -9.30 -22.54
CA VAL A 355 11.51 -8.48 -22.28
C VAL A 355 12.70 -9.42 -22.04
N PRO A 356 13.74 -9.39 -22.90
CA PRO A 356 14.89 -10.28 -22.76
C PRO A 356 15.59 -10.13 -21.41
N ARG A 357 16.00 -11.24 -20.80
CA ARG A 357 16.62 -11.27 -19.45
C ARG A 357 17.81 -10.32 -19.33
N PHE A 358 18.69 -10.28 -20.34
CA PHE A 358 19.89 -9.42 -20.36
C PHE A 358 19.58 -7.91 -20.43
N LEU A 359 18.34 -7.51 -20.69
CA LEU A 359 17.91 -6.11 -20.73
C LEU A 359 17.22 -5.63 -19.44
N ARG A 360 16.77 -6.55 -18.57
CA ARG A 360 15.91 -6.23 -17.42
C ARG A 360 16.62 -5.31 -16.42
N ASP A 361 17.87 -5.67 -16.12
CA ASP A 361 18.74 -5.03 -15.14
C ASP A 361 19.77 -4.09 -15.80
N LYS A 362 19.78 -4.00 -17.14
CA LYS A 362 20.69 -3.12 -17.87
C LYS A 362 20.22 -1.66 -17.71
N PRO A 363 21.10 -0.73 -17.28
CA PRO A 363 20.78 0.68 -17.21
C PRO A 363 20.27 1.23 -18.55
N ALA A 364 19.23 2.05 -18.49
CA ALA A 364 18.60 2.71 -19.61
C ALA A 364 18.17 4.12 -19.21
N LEU A 365 18.04 5.01 -20.19
CA LEU A 365 17.50 6.34 -19.98
C LEU A 365 15.97 6.26 -20.01
N LEU A 366 15.33 6.52 -18.88
CA LEU A 366 13.91 6.80 -18.82
C LEU A 366 13.69 8.27 -19.16
N ARG A 367 12.87 8.54 -20.17
CA ARG A 367 12.37 9.88 -20.49
C ARG A 367 10.86 9.94 -20.31
N THR A 368 10.38 10.91 -19.54
CA THR A 368 8.96 11.23 -19.41
C THR A 368 8.64 12.59 -20.03
N THR A 369 7.48 12.73 -20.66
CA THR A 369 7.08 13.98 -21.33
C THR A 369 6.30 14.94 -20.44
N LYS A 370 5.67 14.41 -19.37
CA LYS A 370 4.85 15.13 -18.38
C LYS A 370 4.53 14.21 -17.20
N GLY A 371 3.83 14.74 -16.19
CA GLY A 371 3.37 13.97 -15.06
C GLY A 371 4.38 13.94 -13.92
N ARG A 372 3.95 13.37 -12.79
CA ARG A 372 4.82 13.14 -11.63
C ARG A 372 5.60 11.83 -11.72
N TRP A 373 5.03 10.84 -12.41
CA TRP A 373 5.65 9.51 -12.61
C TRP A 373 7.06 9.66 -13.24
N PRO A 374 8.08 8.93 -12.76
CA PRO A 374 8.05 7.71 -11.95
C PRO A 374 7.94 7.87 -10.43
N THR A 375 7.71 9.09 -9.92
CA THR A 375 7.51 9.35 -8.48
C THR A 375 6.11 9.91 -8.19
N VAL A 376 5.65 9.78 -6.95
CA VAL A 376 4.36 10.32 -6.51
C VAL A 376 4.48 11.78 -6.04
N TRP A 377 5.59 12.14 -5.43
CA TRP A 377 5.76 13.44 -4.76
C TRP A 377 6.55 14.48 -5.57
N GLY A 378 7.07 14.10 -6.73
CA GLY A 378 7.75 15.05 -7.62
C GLY A 378 6.79 16.08 -8.24
N ASP A 379 7.36 17.18 -8.74
CA ASP A 379 6.66 18.14 -9.60
C ASP A 379 6.07 17.46 -10.85
N ASP A 380 4.97 18.01 -11.35
CA ASP A 380 4.40 17.64 -12.64
C ASP A 380 5.24 18.25 -13.78
N LYS A 381 6.25 17.51 -14.23
CA LYS A 381 7.20 17.94 -15.27
C LYS A 381 7.82 16.75 -16.01
N ALA A 382 8.30 17.01 -17.22
CA ALA A 382 9.15 16.06 -17.94
C ALA A 382 10.42 15.73 -17.14
N ARG A 383 10.91 14.49 -17.27
CA ARG A 383 12.09 13.99 -16.56
C ARG A 383 12.94 13.13 -17.48
N GLU A 384 14.24 13.19 -17.26
CA GLU A 384 15.22 12.24 -17.80
C GLU A 384 15.98 11.66 -16.62
N LEU A 385 15.95 10.34 -16.48
CA LEU A 385 16.50 9.62 -15.33
C LEU A 385 17.13 8.32 -15.84
N VAL A 386 18.28 7.94 -15.31
CA VAL A 386 18.78 6.58 -15.52
C VAL A 386 17.99 5.63 -14.62
N THR A 387 17.72 4.40 -15.07
CA THR A 387 17.08 3.35 -14.26
C THR A 387 17.13 2.01 -15.00
N THR A 388 16.54 0.97 -14.41
CA THR A 388 16.35 -0.34 -15.04
C THR A 388 14.88 -0.62 -15.28
N ARG A 389 14.60 -1.54 -16.22
CA ARG A 389 13.22 -1.99 -16.49
C ARG A 389 12.64 -2.71 -15.28
N ARG A 390 13.48 -3.43 -14.54
CA ARG A 390 13.12 -4.07 -13.28
C ARG A 390 12.69 -3.02 -12.25
N ASP A 391 13.50 -2.01 -11.98
CA ASP A 391 13.20 -1.02 -10.94
C ASP A 391 11.90 -0.26 -11.21
N LEU A 392 11.60 0.03 -12.49
CA LEU A 392 10.35 0.67 -12.87
C LEU A 392 9.12 -0.16 -12.48
N LEU A 393 9.16 -1.48 -12.69
CA LEU A 393 8.09 -2.38 -12.28
C LEU A 393 8.14 -2.73 -10.80
N THR A 394 9.32 -2.76 -10.16
CA THR A 394 9.45 -3.07 -8.75
C THR A 394 8.92 -1.92 -7.88
N TRP A 395 9.29 -0.68 -8.20
CA TRP A 395 9.14 0.46 -7.29
C TRP A 395 8.21 1.57 -7.78
N CYS A 396 7.94 1.67 -9.09
CA CYS A 396 7.32 2.88 -9.66
C CYS A 396 5.86 2.67 -10.11
N SER A 397 5.46 1.44 -10.45
CA SER A 397 4.14 1.15 -11.01
C SER A 397 3.40 0.07 -10.22
N ASP A 398 2.14 0.33 -9.86
CA ASP A 398 1.27 -0.65 -9.22
C ASP A 398 0.67 -1.60 -10.27
N VAL A 399 0.88 -2.90 -10.07
CA VAL A 399 0.48 -3.96 -11.00
C VAL A 399 -0.60 -4.90 -10.45
N GLN A 400 -1.13 -4.65 -9.24
CA GLN A 400 -2.06 -5.57 -8.55
C GLN A 400 -3.29 -4.93 -7.90
N SER A 401 -3.20 -3.66 -7.48
CA SER A 401 -4.20 -3.04 -6.59
C SER A 401 -5.38 -2.42 -7.33
N TYR A 402 -5.19 -2.00 -8.58
CA TYR A 402 -6.19 -1.22 -9.30
C TYR A 402 -6.96 -2.07 -10.33
N PRO A 403 -8.31 -1.96 -10.38
CA PRO A 403 -9.08 -2.66 -11.40
C PRO A 403 -8.74 -2.13 -12.81
N PRO A 404 -8.74 -2.99 -13.84
CA PRO A 404 -8.38 -2.64 -15.21
C PRO A 404 -9.14 -1.41 -15.74
N THR A 405 -8.42 -0.48 -16.36
CA THR A 405 -8.98 0.72 -16.96
C THR A 405 -9.27 0.50 -18.45
N LYS A 406 -10.16 1.31 -19.05
CA LYS A 406 -10.37 1.27 -20.51
C LYS A 406 -9.09 1.54 -21.30
N GLY A 407 -8.21 2.41 -20.78
CA GLY A 407 -6.90 2.68 -21.38
C GLY A 407 -6.00 1.44 -21.42
N LEU A 408 -5.98 0.64 -20.35
CA LEU A 408 -5.26 -0.64 -20.33
C LEU A 408 -5.84 -1.62 -21.35
N LEU A 409 -7.16 -1.79 -21.37
CA LEU A 409 -7.83 -2.68 -22.33
C LEU A 409 -7.56 -2.26 -23.78
N ARG A 410 -7.64 -0.96 -24.07
CA ARG A 410 -7.36 -0.41 -25.41
C ARG A 410 -5.91 -0.61 -25.83
N LEU A 411 -4.95 -0.42 -24.91
CA LEU A 411 -3.53 -0.68 -25.19
C LEU A 411 -3.30 -2.17 -25.48
N LEU A 412 -3.86 -3.06 -24.66
CA LEU A 412 -3.76 -4.51 -24.92
C LEU A 412 -4.37 -4.88 -26.28
N ALA A 413 -5.51 -4.30 -26.64
CA ALA A 413 -6.17 -4.55 -27.94
C ALA A 413 -5.28 -4.13 -29.13
N GLU A 414 -4.53 -3.04 -28.99
CA GLU A 414 -3.62 -2.56 -30.04
C GLU A 414 -2.51 -3.57 -30.34
N TYR A 415 -2.04 -4.27 -29.31
CA TYR A 415 -0.90 -5.18 -29.37
C TYR A 415 -1.30 -6.65 -29.28
N ALA A 416 -2.58 -6.98 -29.41
CA ALA A 416 -3.09 -8.34 -29.54
C ALA A 416 -2.94 -8.80 -30.99
N SER A 417 -2.15 -9.86 -31.20
CA SER A 417 -1.99 -10.47 -32.53
C SER A 417 -3.08 -11.48 -32.88
N ASP A 418 -3.80 -12.00 -31.88
CA ASP A 418 -5.01 -12.78 -32.11
C ASP A 418 -6.21 -11.85 -32.30
N GLU A 419 -6.90 -12.00 -33.44
CA GLU A 419 -8.02 -11.15 -33.79
C GLU A 419 -9.23 -11.33 -32.85
N ASN A 420 -9.40 -12.50 -32.23
CA ASN A 420 -10.51 -12.72 -31.30
C ASN A 420 -10.23 -12.04 -29.95
N GLU A 421 -9.01 -12.17 -29.41
CA GLU A 421 -8.56 -11.42 -28.24
C GLU A 421 -8.72 -9.92 -28.44
N LYS A 422 -8.29 -9.41 -29.61
CA LYS A 422 -8.45 -8.01 -29.99
C LYS A 422 -9.91 -7.57 -30.00
N LYS A 423 -10.81 -8.32 -30.65
CA LYS A 423 -12.25 -8.03 -30.68
C LYS A 423 -12.85 -7.97 -29.27
N VAL A 424 -12.49 -8.92 -28.40
CA VAL A 424 -12.94 -8.94 -27.01
C VAL A 424 -12.47 -7.71 -26.24
N LEU A 425 -11.19 -7.35 -26.36
CA LEU A 425 -10.62 -6.18 -25.68
C LEU A 425 -11.23 -4.86 -26.18
N LEU A 426 -11.45 -4.73 -27.50
CA LEU A 426 -12.12 -3.57 -28.10
C LEU A 426 -13.57 -3.46 -27.63
N PHE A 427 -14.30 -4.57 -27.54
CA PHE A 427 -15.65 -4.60 -26.99
C PHE A 427 -15.67 -4.10 -25.54
N LEU A 428 -14.79 -4.61 -24.68
CA LEU A 428 -14.74 -4.21 -23.26
C LEU A 428 -14.41 -2.72 -23.06
N CYS A 429 -13.78 -2.06 -24.04
CA CYS A 429 -13.51 -0.62 -23.99
C CYS A 429 -14.42 0.24 -24.89
N SER A 430 -15.47 -0.33 -25.49
CA SER A 430 -16.49 0.38 -26.29
C SER A 430 -17.69 0.86 -25.46
N ALA A 431 -18.66 1.49 -26.13
CA ALA A 431 -19.96 1.80 -25.53
C ALA A 431 -20.81 0.53 -25.30
N GLU A 432 -20.78 -0.41 -26.24
CA GLU A 432 -21.58 -1.64 -26.20
C GLU A 432 -21.12 -2.61 -25.10
N GLY A 433 -19.82 -2.63 -24.79
CA GLY A 433 -19.29 -3.42 -23.67
C GLY A 433 -19.36 -2.74 -22.31
N GLN A 434 -19.93 -1.54 -22.21
CA GLN A 434 -19.94 -0.75 -20.97
C GLN A 434 -20.53 -1.51 -19.77
N GLY A 435 -21.60 -2.28 -19.97
CA GLY A 435 -22.20 -3.09 -18.91
C GLY A 435 -21.25 -4.15 -18.38
N VAL A 436 -20.61 -4.91 -19.27
CA VAL A 436 -19.64 -5.95 -18.92
C VAL A 436 -18.41 -5.33 -18.26
N PHE A 437 -17.93 -4.19 -18.75
CA PHE A 437 -16.81 -3.45 -18.16
C PHE A 437 -17.12 -2.94 -16.74
N CYS A 438 -18.33 -2.45 -16.48
CA CYS A 438 -18.75 -2.05 -15.13
C CYS A 438 -18.73 -3.25 -14.18
N ASP A 439 -19.35 -4.37 -14.56
CA ASP A 439 -19.38 -5.60 -13.76
C ASP A 439 -17.94 -6.09 -13.49
N PHE A 440 -17.10 -6.07 -14.52
CA PHE A 440 -15.69 -6.46 -14.46
C PHE A 440 -14.89 -5.69 -13.40
N ARG A 441 -15.18 -4.39 -13.22
CA ARG A 441 -14.49 -3.55 -12.22
C ARG A 441 -15.01 -3.70 -10.79
N THR A 442 -16.19 -4.30 -10.60
CA THR A 442 -16.79 -4.50 -9.26
C THR A 442 -16.34 -5.79 -8.58
N GLY A 443 -15.72 -6.70 -9.33
CA GLY A 443 -15.19 -7.97 -8.84
C GLY A 443 -13.93 -7.83 -7.97
N PRO A 444 -13.33 -8.97 -7.55
CA PRO A 444 -12.01 -8.96 -6.93
C PRO A 444 -11.01 -8.23 -7.83
N HIS A 445 -10.02 -7.55 -7.23
CA HIS A 445 -9.02 -6.80 -7.98
C HIS A 445 -8.38 -7.73 -9.02
N VAL A 446 -8.38 -7.34 -10.29
CA VAL A 446 -7.72 -8.08 -11.39
C VAL A 446 -6.32 -7.50 -11.56
N SER A 447 -5.29 -8.33 -11.52
CA SER A 447 -3.90 -7.88 -11.66
C SER A 447 -3.51 -7.70 -13.14
N LEU A 448 -2.46 -6.93 -13.40
CA LEU A 448 -1.88 -6.82 -14.74
C LEU A 448 -1.40 -8.18 -15.25
N GLN A 449 -0.76 -8.97 -14.39
CA GLN A 449 -0.33 -10.34 -14.70
C GLN A 449 -1.51 -11.21 -15.16
N GLN A 450 -2.65 -11.16 -14.45
CA GLN A 450 -3.86 -11.89 -14.85
C GLN A 450 -4.37 -11.45 -16.22
N MET A 451 -4.34 -10.14 -16.54
CA MET A 451 -4.71 -9.64 -17.86
C MET A 451 -3.79 -10.16 -18.97
N LEU A 452 -2.48 -10.18 -18.73
CA LEU A 452 -1.48 -10.67 -19.70
C LEU A 452 -1.57 -12.19 -19.92
N TYR A 453 -2.00 -12.97 -18.93
CA TYR A 453 -2.33 -14.39 -19.13
C TYR A 453 -3.68 -14.60 -19.81
N ALA A 454 -4.69 -13.77 -19.49
CA ALA A 454 -6.00 -13.86 -20.08
C ALA A 454 -5.99 -13.57 -21.59
N PHE A 455 -5.13 -12.64 -22.01
CA PHE A 455 -4.94 -12.22 -23.40
C PHE A 455 -3.47 -12.45 -23.80
N PRO A 456 -3.05 -13.71 -23.99
CA PRO A 456 -1.64 -14.06 -24.19
C PRO A 456 -1.04 -13.46 -25.48
N SER A 457 -1.85 -13.14 -26.49
CA SER A 457 -1.37 -12.50 -27.73
C SER A 457 -1.07 -11.01 -27.54
N ALA A 458 -1.57 -10.37 -26.48
CA ALA A 458 -1.37 -8.95 -26.20
C ALA A 458 0.04 -8.68 -25.64
N LYS A 459 0.94 -8.17 -26.49
CA LYS A 459 2.36 -7.90 -26.15
C LYS A 459 2.74 -6.42 -26.28
N PRO A 460 2.16 -5.51 -25.47
CA PRO A 460 2.51 -4.10 -25.55
C PRO A 460 3.98 -3.84 -25.17
N PRO A 461 4.66 -2.89 -25.83
CA PRO A 461 5.94 -2.40 -25.35
C PRO A 461 5.86 -1.89 -23.91
N LEU A 462 6.89 -2.19 -23.11
CA LEU A 462 6.90 -1.89 -21.67
C LEU A 462 6.72 -0.39 -21.38
N ASP A 463 7.34 0.49 -22.15
CA ASP A 463 7.27 1.95 -21.96
C ASP A 463 5.86 2.52 -22.23
N LYS A 464 5.16 2.01 -23.24
CA LYS A 464 3.74 2.32 -23.48
C LYS A 464 2.85 1.82 -22.35
N LEU A 465 3.16 0.64 -21.79
CA LEU A 465 2.44 0.11 -20.64
C LEU A 465 2.67 0.98 -19.39
N LEU A 466 3.92 1.34 -19.09
CA LEU A 466 4.26 2.22 -17.97
C LEU A 466 3.59 3.59 -18.05
N SER A 467 3.33 4.09 -19.27
CA SER A 467 2.62 5.37 -19.50
C SER A 467 1.19 5.39 -18.95
N ILE A 468 0.58 4.22 -18.70
CA ILE A 468 -0.83 4.09 -18.30
C ILE A 468 -1.03 3.42 -16.94
N LEU A 469 -0.01 2.74 -16.40
CA LEU A 469 -0.09 2.11 -15.08
C LEU A 469 -0.16 3.16 -13.98
N GLN A 470 -0.84 2.81 -12.88
CA GLN A 470 -0.92 3.71 -11.74
C GLN A 470 0.43 3.76 -11.01
N PRO A 471 0.83 4.92 -10.44
CA PRO A 471 2.02 4.99 -9.61
C PRO A 471 1.93 4.07 -8.39
N GLN A 472 3.06 3.50 -7.99
CA GLN A 472 3.17 2.73 -6.74
C GLN A 472 3.12 3.68 -5.54
N MET A 473 2.01 3.66 -4.79
CA MET A 473 1.86 4.51 -3.60
C MET A 473 2.61 3.94 -2.38
N PRO A 474 3.14 4.78 -1.47
CA PRO A 474 3.59 4.32 -0.17
C PRO A 474 2.42 3.73 0.65
N ARG A 475 2.72 2.84 1.59
CA ARG A 475 1.75 2.35 2.58
C ARG A 475 2.15 2.86 3.96
N PHE A 476 1.18 3.31 4.76
CA PHE A 476 1.42 3.89 6.09
C PHE A 476 1.03 2.93 7.21
N TYR A 477 1.81 2.93 8.28
CA TYR A 477 1.61 2.07 9.45
C TYR A 477 1.82 2.85 10.75
N SER A 478 0.89 2.71 11.70
CA SER A 478 0.97 3.36 13.00
C SER A 478 2.01 2.67 13.89
N LEU A 479 2.77 3.47 14.63
CA LEU A 479 3.72 2.99 15.64
C LEU A 479 3.00 2.31 16.78
N SER A 480 3.54 1.21 17.29
CA SER A 480 2.94 0.35 18.31
C SER A 480 3.67 0.37 19.66
N ASN A 481 4.61 1.29 19.81
CA ASN A 481 5.41 1.50 21.02
C ASN A 481 5.50 2.99 21.39
N ASP A 482 6.09 3.27 22.56
CA ASP A 482 6.63 4.59 22.92
C ASP A 482 8.06 4.75 22.38
N PRO A 483 8.26 5.43 21.23
CA PRO A 483 9.56 5.49 20.55
C PRO A 483 10.61 6.37 21.24
N HIS A 484 10.26 7.10 22.29
CA HIS A 484 11.22 7.91 23.05
C HIS A 484 12.16 7.05 23.90
N GLU A 485 11.74 5.85 24.28
CA GLU A 485 12.48 5.02 25.24
C GLU A 485 12.56 3.54 24.82
N SER A 486 12.09 3.19 23.61
CA SER A 486 12.27 1.85 23.06
C SER A 486 13.72 1.64 22.62
N LEU A 487 14.48 1.10 23.57
CA LEU A 487 15.86 0.70 23.41
C LEU A 487 15.95 -0.83 23.43
N ALA A 488 16.44 -1.42 22.34
CA ALA A 488 16.76 -2.84 22.29
C ALA A 488 18.23 -3.04 22.68
N LYS A 489 18.50 -4.03 23.54
CA LYS A 489 19.86 -4.44 23.87
C LYS A 489 20.32 -5.52 22.92
N ASP A 490 21.42 -5.29 22.23
CA ASP A 490 22.11 -6.28 21.41
C ASP A 490 23.55 -6.46 21.93
N GLY A 491 23.71 -7.40 22.87
CA GLY A 491 24.94 -7.50 23.67
C GLY A 491 25.19 -6.21 24.46
N ASP A 492 26.34 -5.57 24.21
CA ASP A 492 26.72 -4.29 24.82
C ASP A 492 26.17 -3.07 24.07
N ARG A 493 25.63 -3.24 22.86
CA ARG A 493 25.08 -2.13 22.07
C ARG A 493 23.63 -1.90 22.42
N THR A 494 23.27 -0.62 22.49
CA THR A 494 21.89 -0.18 22.66
C THR A 494 21.41 0.39 21.33
N ARG A 495 20.33 -0.19 20.77
CA ARG A 495 19.71 0.24 19.52
C ARG A 495 18.42 0.95 19.81
N ARG A 496 18.14 2.03 19.09
CA ARG A 496 16.85 2.70 19.14
C ARG A 496 15.90 2.03 18.16
N VAL A 497 14.76 1.55 18.64
CA VAL A 497 13.80 0.81 17.82
C VAL A 497 12.43 1.47 17.79
N ILE A 498 11.78 1.36 16.64
CA ILE A 498 10.34 1.62 16.50
C ILE A 498 9.64 0.30 16.19
N GLU A 499 8.41 0.15 16.65
CA GLU A 499 7.66 -1.09 16.51
C GLU A 499 6.40 -0.85 15.71
N ILE A 500 6.06 -1.77 14.81
CA ILE A 500 4.79 -1.75 14.05
C ILE A 500 4.13 -3.14 14.05
N ALA A 501 2.83 -3.18 13.78
CA ALA A 501 2.13 -4.41 13.47
C ALA A 501 1.40 -4.33 12.13
N VAL A 502 1.41 -5.44 11.39
CA VAL A 502 0.86 -5.55 10.04
C VAL A 502 0.02 -6.81 9.94
N THR A 503 -1.28 -6.64 9.72
CA THR A 503 -2.17 -7.76 9.34
C THR A 503 -2.08 -8.00 7.84
N VAL A 504 -1.91 -9.27 7.44
CA VAL A 504 -1.88 -9.67 6.04
C VAL A 504 -3.25 -9.50 5.41
N HIS A 505 -3.32 -8.64 4.39
CA HIS A 505 -4.49 -8.54 3.53
C HIS A 505 -4.39 -9.62 2.45
N GLU A 506 -5.45 -10.42 2.31
CA GLU A 506 -5.57 -11.45 1.29
C GLU A 506 -6.77 -11.16 0.40
N SER A 507 -6.60 -11.44 -0.90
CA SER A 507 -7.64 -11.40 -1.92
C SER A 507 -7.63 -12.71 -2.71
N SER A 508 -8.75 -13.04 -3.35
CA SER A 508 -8.81 -14.18 -4.26
C SER A 508 -7.81 -13.99 -5.40
N ASP A 509 -7.15 -15.09 -5.75
CA ASP A 509 -6.22 -15.15 -6.86
C ASP A 509 -6.60 -16.28 -7.82
N TRP A 510 -6.40 -16.04 -9.11
CA TRP A 510 -6.77 -16.99 -10.15
C TRP A 510 -5.80 -18.16 -10.27
N LEU A 511 -4.55 -17.99 -9.83
CA LEU A 511 -3.49 -18.97 -9.97
C LEU A 511 -3.29 -19.76 -8.67
N ALA A 512 -3.05 -19.06 -7.56
CA ALA A 512 -2.74 -19.67 -6.26
C ALA A 512 -3.96 -19.81 -5.34
N GLY A 513 -5.15 -19.37 -5.78
CA GLY A 513 -6.37 -19.33 -4.97
C GLY A 513 -6.45 -18.08 -4.08
N THR A 514 -5.35 -17.69 -3.43
CA THR A 514 -5.22 -16.42 -2.71
C THR A 514 -3.92 -15.71 -3.04
N ARG A 515 -3.95 -14.37 -2.95
CA ARG A 515 -2.76 -13.52 -3.00
C ARG A 515 -2.80 -12.47 -1.92
N THR A 516 -1.63 -12.05 -1.47
CA THR A 516 -1.48 -10.98 -0.49
C THR A 516 -1.54 -9.60 -1.15
N GLY A 517 -1.96 -8.57 -0.42
CA GLY A 517 -1.76 -7.18 -0.83
C GLY A 517 -0.27 -6.82 -0.94
N ILE A 518 0.09 -5.85 -1.79
CA ILE A 518 1.49 -5.50 -2.06
C ILE A 518 2.25 -5.17 -0.76
N GLY A 519 1.69 -4.24 0.05
CA GLY A 519 2.22 -3.81 1.35
C GLY A 519 2.38 -4.95 2.35
N SER A 520 1.25 -5.53 2.76
CA SER A 520 1.24 -6.55 3.80
C SER A 520 1.92 -7.85 3.37
N GLY A 521 1.89 -8.18 2.08
CA GLY A 521 2.59 -9.32 1.50
C GLY A 521 4.10 -9.13 1.50
N PHE A 522 4.60 -7.91 1.23
CA PHE A 522 6.00 -7.58 1.42
C PHE A 522 6.43 -7.81 2.88
N PHE A 523 5.67 -7.29 3.86
CA PHE A 523 5.95 -7.52 5.27
C PHE A 523 5.91 -9.01 5.65
N GLU A 524 4.91 -9.76 5.19
CA GLU A 524 4.86 -11.21 5.41
C GLU A 524 6.11 -11.92 4.90
N ARG A 525 6.54 -11.65 3.66
CA ARG A 525 7.76 -12.25 3.11
C ARG A 525 8.99 -11.88 3.93
N GLN A 526 9.08 -10.65 4.42
CA GLN A 526 10.19 -10.23 5.29
C GLN A 526 10.16 -10.95 6.65
N ALA A 527 8.98 -11.08 7.28
CA ALA A 527 8.83 -11.82 8.53
C ALA A 527 9.20 -13.30 8.35
N MET A 528 8.72 -13.95 7.29
CA MET A 528 9.05 -15.35 7.01
C MET A 528 10.55 -15.55 6.82
N ARG A 529 11.20 -14.73 5.97
CA ARG A 529 12.66 -14.78 5.78
C ARG A 529 13.42 -14.56 7.09
N PHE A 530 12.96 -13.63 7.93
CA PHE A 530 13.58 -13.35 9.23
C PHE A 530 13.46 -14.56 10.17
N LEU A 531 12.25 -15.11 10.31
CA LEU A 531 11.98 -16.25 11.19
C LEU A 531 12.71 -17.52 10.73
N GLU A 532 12.74 -17.81 9.43
CA GLU A 532 13.46 -18.94 8.84
C GLU A 532 14.98 -18.82 9.06
N ALA A 533 15.55 -17.63 8.91
CA ALA A 533 16.97 -17.39 9.20
C ALA A 533 17.27 -17.59 10.70
N ARG A 534 16.42 -17.07 11.59
CA ARG A 534 16.57 -17.24 13.04
C ARG A 534 16.45 -18.70 13.47
N GLN A 535 15.55 -19.47 12.86
CA GLN A 535 15.45 -20.92 13.09
C GLN A 535 16.74 -21.66 12.70
N ARG A 536 17.45 -21.17 11.68
CA ARG A 536 18.78 -21.68 11.27
C ARG A 536 19.95 -21.13 12.12
N GLY A 537 19.67 -20.29 13.12
CA GLY A 537 20.69 -19.66 13.97
C GLY A 537 21.43 -18.51 13.30
N GLU A 538 20.93 -18.00 12.18
CA GLU A 538 21.51 -16.90 11.43
C GLU A 538 20.97 -15.55 11.93
N GLU A 539 21.75 -14.49 11.75
CA GLU A 539 21.28 -13.13 11.91
C GLU A 539 21.00 -12.53 10.52
N PRO A 540 19.73 -12.48 10.09
CA PRO A 540 19.38 -12.00 8.76
C PRO A 540 19.62 -10.50 8.64
N ASP A 541 20.10 -10.07 7.47
CA ASP A 541 20.25 -8.67 7.10
C ASP A 541 19.10 -8.29 6.14
N LEU A 542 17.99 -7.85 6.72
CA LEU A 542 16.73 -7.55 6.03
C LEU A 542 16.28 -6.14 6.38
N TYR A 543 15.69 -5.45 5.41
CA TYR A 543 15.39 -4.03 5.50
C TYR A 543 13.95 -3.70 5.11
N ILE A 544 13.43 -2.64 5.73
CA ILE A 544 12.16 -2.01 5.39
C ILE A 544 12.46 -0.58 4.90
N PRO A 545 12.27 -0.28 3.60
CA PRO A 545 12.45 1.07 3.05
C PRO A 545 11.33 1.99 3.52
N MET A 546 11.58 2.68 4.62
CA MET A 546 10.62 3.53 5.30
C MET A 546 11.05 4.99 5.30
N PHE A 547 10.10 5.86 5.55
CA PHE A 547 10.35 7.26 5.84
C PHE A 547 9.40 7.67 6.96
N LYS A 548 9.75 8.73 7.67
CA LYS A 548 8.86 9.25 8.69
C LYS A 548 7.55 9.73 8.06
N GLY A 549 6.41 9.30 8.61
CA GLY A 549 5.09 9.61 8.06
C GLY A 549 4.91 11.12 7.88
N LEU A 550 4.54 11.52 6.66
CA LEU A 550 4.50 12.91 6.19
C LEU A 550 3.40 13.79 6.83
N MET A 551 2.68 13.28 7.83
CA MET A 551 1.42 13.86 8.28
C MET A 551 1.29 13.66 9.78
N ALA A 552 0.85 14.70 10.50
CA ALA A 552 0.57 14.61 11.92
C ALA A 552 -0.59 13.63 12.13
N ASN A 553 -0.26 12.34 12.33
CA ASN A 553 -1.24 11.30 12.62
C ASN A 553 -2.16 11.87 13.72
N PRO A 554 -3.48 11.94 13.50
CA PRO A 554 -4.41 12.48 14.48
C PRO A 554 -4.20 11.88 15.88
N LEU A 555 -3.85 10.59 15.96
CA LEU A 555 -3.47 9.92 17.20
C LEU A 555 -2.29 10.62 17.89
N ALA A 556 -1.17 10.84 17.19
CA ALA A 556 -0.01 11.56 17.73
C ALA A 556 -0.33 13.01 18.10
N LYS A 557 -1.13 13.70 17.26
CA LYS A 557 -1.45 15.12 17.44
C LYS A 557 -2.31 15.36 18.68
N GLN A 558 -3.27 14.48 18.92
CA GLN A 558 -4.25 14.62 20.00
C GLN A 558 -3.88 13.83 21.26
N PHE A 559 -2.83 13.01 21.21
CA PHE A 559 -2.32 12.30 22.38
C PHE A 559 -1.79 13.29 23.43
N VAL A 560 -2.44 13.27 24.59
CA VAL A 560 -1.97 13.92 25.80
C VAL A 560 -1.95 12.83 26.87
N PRO A 561 -0.83 12.66 27.59
CA PRO A 561 -0.70 11.57 28.55
C PRO A 561 -1.67 11.72 29.72
N ASP A 562 -2.13 12.94 30.02
CA ASP A 562 -2.98 13.22 31.18
C ASP A 562 -4.48 13.07 30.93
N GLY A 563 -5.20 12.79 32.02
CA GLY A 563 -6.63 12.53 32.03
C GLY A 563 -7.04 11.06 31.85
N PRO A 564 -8.35 10.78 31.95
CA PRO A 564 -8.92 9.48 31.66
C PRO A 564 -8.96 9.23 30.15
N MET A 565 -8.62 8.00 29.75
CA MET A 565 -8.52 7.62 28.33
C MET A 565 -9.26 6.33 28.04
N LEU A 566 -10.11 6.35 27.01
CA LEU A 566 -10.75 5.16 26.45
C LEU A 566 -10.17 4.88 25.06
N LEU A 567 -9.54 3.72 24.89
CA LEU A 567 -8.86 3.29 23.68
C LEU A 567 -9.63 2.12 23.05
N ILE A 568 -10.24 2.31 21.89
CA ILE A 568 -11.10 1.32 21.24
C ILE A 568 -10.44 0.85 19.95
N GLY A 569 -9.89 -0.36 19.97
CA GLY A 569 -9.14 -0.94 18.85
C GLY A 569 -9.73 -2.26 18.37
N ALA A 570 -9.89 -2.46 17.07
CA ALA A 570 -10.29 -3.76 16.53
C ALA A 570 -9.19 -4.38 15.66
N GLY A 571 -8.88 -5.67 15.88
CA GLY A 571 -7.76 -6.35 15.22
C GLY A 571 -6.44 -5.59 15.42
N VAL A 572 -5.70 -5.35 14.34
CA VAL A 572 -4.45 -4.57 14.37
C VAL A 572 -4.64 -3.09 14.74
N GLY A 573 -5.88 -2.59 14.78
CA GLY A 573 -6.21 -1.26 15.32
C GLY A 573 -5.82 -1.09 16.79
N ILE A 574 -5.54 -2.16 17.51
CA ILE A 574 -5.01 -2.10 18.87
C ILE A 574 -3.55 -1.64 18.94
N ALA A 575 -2.79 -1.75 17.84
CA ALA A 575 -1.35 -1.55 17.80
C ALA A 575 -0.90 -0.18 18.35
N PRO A 576 -1.44 0.98 17.91
CA PRO A 576 -1.00 2.26 18.45
C PRO A 576 -1.28 2.43 19.95
N PHE A 577 -2.33 1.80 20.46
CA PHE A 577 -2.72 1.92 21.87
C PHE A 577 -1.75 1.22 22.82
N ARG A 578 -0.95 0.27 22.33
CA ARG A 578 0.16 -0.30 23.11
C ARG A 578 1.18 0.78 23.48
N GLY A 579 1.55 1.65 22.55
CA GLY A 579 2.42 2.80 22.83
C GLY A 579 1.80 3.81 23.79
N PHE A 580 0.49 4.04 23.70
CA PHE A 580 -0.26 4.93 24.60
C PHE A 580 -0.19 4.42 26.04
N VAL A 581 -0.48 3.13 26.23
CA VAL A 581 -0.45 2.48 27.54
C VAL A 581 0.98 2.44 28.09
N GLN A 582 1.99 2.10 27.29
CA GLN A 582 3.40 2.15 27.70
C GLN A 582 3.80 3.52 28.22
N ARG A 583 3.47 4.59 27.48
CA ARG A 583 3.75 5.96 27.91
C ARG A 583 3.03 6.29 29.21
N ARG A 584 1.79 5.81 29.36
CA ARG A 584 0.96 6.14 30.50
C ARG A 584 1.35 5.41 31.78
N LEU A 585 1.70 4.12 31.68
CA LEU A 585 2.15 3.33 32.83
C LEU A 585 3.44 3.89 33.48
N LYS A 586 4.21 4.71 32.76
CA LYS A 586 5.39 5.41 33.31
C LYS A 586 5.03 6.59 34.21
N THR A 587 3.87 7.23 34.02
CA THR A 587 3.43 8.34 34.86
C THR A 587 2.68 7.78 36.07
N ALA A 588 3.37 7.67 37.21
CA ALA A 588 2.91 6.96 38.43
C ALA A 588 1.49 7.31 38.95
N ASN A 589 0.94 8.47 38.59
CA ASN A 589 -0.37 8.91 39.10
C ASN A 589 -1.58 8.27 38.38
N CYS A 590 -1.37 7.43 37.38
CA CYS A 590 -2.39 7.31 36.34
C CYS A 590 -2.56 5.92 35.69
N ALA A 591 -2.01 4.87 36.29
CA ALA A 591 -2.25 3.50 35.86
C ALA A 591 -3.76 3.15 35.82
N ASN A 592 -4.56 3.71 36.73
CA ASN A 592 -6.02 3.51 36.79
C ASN A 592 -6.80 4.50 35.90
N LYS A 593 -6.06 5.12 34.97
CA LYS A 593 -6.39 6.12 33.95
C LYS A 593 -7.05 5.67 32.65
N VAL A 594 -6.78 4.43 32.28
CA VAL A 594 -6.76 4.01 30.88
C VAL A 594 -7.52 2.70 30.74
N TRP A 595 -8.46 2.70 29.81
CA TRP A 595 -9.26 1.54 29.47
C TRP A 595 -9.11 1.24 28.00
N VAL A 596 -8.88 -0.02 27.68
CA VAL A 596 -8.65 -0.53 26.33
C VAL A 596 -9.75 -1.52 25.99
N LEU A 597 -10.52 -1.25 24.95
CA LEU A 597 -11.49 -2.19 24.39
C LEU A 597 -10.92 -2.79 23.10
N GLN A 598 -10.61 -4.08 23.12
CA GLN A 598 -10.03 -4.80 21.99
C GLN A 598 -11.08 -5.70 21.32
N GLY A 599 -11.47 -5.39 20.09
CA GLY A 599 -12.36 -6.23 19.28
C GLY A 599 -11.61 -7.26 18.46
N ILE A 600 -11.90 -8.54 18.66
CA ILE A 600 -11.28 -9.67 17.94
C ILE A 600 -12.30 -10.74 17.55
N ARG A 601 -11.87 -11.81 16.88
CA ARG A 601 -12.77 -12.93 16.53
C ARG A 601 -12.79 -14.00 17.61
N ASP A 602 -11.60 -14.43 18.03
CA ASP A 602 -11.36 -15.55 18.95
C ASP A 602 -10.03 -15.34 19.69
N SER A 603 -10.16 -15.07 20.99
CA SER A 603 -9.03 -14.83 21.92
C SER A 603 -7.94 -15.90 21.90
N LEU A 604 -8.26 -17.14 21.52
CA LEU A 604 -7.27 -18.21 21.47
C LEU A 604 -6.29 -18.07 20.30
N VAL A 605 -6.65 -17.34 19.24
CA VAL A 605 -5.85 -17.29 18.01
C VAL A 605 -5.56 -15.88 17.50
N ASP A 606 -6.41 -14.88 17.79
CA ASP A 606 -6.25 -13.53 17.26
C ASP A 606 -6.22 -12.40 18.29
N GLU A 607 -6.07 -12.72 19.58
CA GLU A 607 -5.74 -11.74 20.61
C GLU A 607 -4.30 -11.25 20.46
N LEU A 608 -4.16 -10.03 19.93
CA LEU A 608 -2.85 -9.40 19.78
C LEU A 608 -2.36 -8.84 21.11
N TYR A 609 -1.05 -8.94 21.35
CA TYR A 609 -0.35 -8.38 22.52
C TYR A 609 -0.87 -8.83 23.88
N SER A 610 -1.46 -10.03 23.98
CA SER A 610 -1.80 -10.63 25.27
C SER A 610 -0.56 -10.76 26.15
N GLY A 611 -0.63 -10.26 27.39
CA GLY A 611 0.50 -10.23 28.34
C GLY A 611 1.40 -8.99 28.28
N GLU A 612 1.12 -8.02 27.40
CA GLU A 612 1.97 -6.84 27.19
C GLU A 612 1.37 -5.51 27.71
N TRP A 613 0.27 -5.55 28.48
CA TRP A 613 -0.48 -4.35 28.91
C TRP A 613 -0.20 -3.90 30.34
N GLY A 614 0.81 -4.50 31.00
CA GLY A 614 1.19 -4.20 32.38
C GLY A 614 0.68 -5.23 33.39
N VAL A 615 1.02 -5.03 34.67
CA VAL A 615 0.78 -6.02 35.75
C VAL A 615 -0.71 -6.29 36.00
N HIS A 616 -1.57 -5.31 35.70
CA HIS A 616 -3.03 -5.39 35.88
C HIS A 616 -3.74 -5.36 34.52
N GLU A 617 -3.28 -6.17 33.56
CA GLU A 617 -3.86 -6.23 32.21
C GLU A 617 -5.38 -6.40 32.20
N ASP A 618 -5.93 -7.23 33.10
CA ASP A 618 -7.38 -7.47 33.20
C ASP A 618 -8.19 -6.23 33.65
N GLU A 619 -7.54 -5.26 34.31
CA GLU A 619 -8.16 -3.99 34.71
C GLU A 619 -8.06 -2.92 33.62
N VAL A 620 -7.02 -3.02 32.77
CA VAL A 620 -6.74 -2.07 31.70
C VAL A 620 -7.43 -2.47 30.40
N LYS A 621 -7.43 -3.77 30.05
CA LYS A 621 -7.84 -4.27 28.73
C LYS A 621 -9.02 -5.23 28.84
N ARG A 622 -10.06 -4.91 28.07
CA ARG A 622 -11.24 -5.75 27.87
C ARG A 622 -11.26 -6.27 26.44
N VAL A 623 -11.29 -7.59 26.29
CA VAL A 623 -11.42 -8.26 25.00
C VAL A 623 -12.88 -8.52 24.67
N VAL A 624 -13.29 -8.20 23.44
CA VAL A 624 -14.65 -8.42 22.91
C VAL A 624 -14.56 -9.36 21.71
N GLU A 625 -15.19 -10.53 21.82
CA GLU A 625 -15.09 -11.62 20.84
C GLU A 625 -16.34 -11.69 19.95
N SER A 626 -16.15 -11.61 18.63
CA SER A 626 -17.23 -11.64 17.65
C SER A 626 -17.62 -13.04 17.18
N ARG A 627 -16.76 -14.06 17.36
CA ARG A 627 -17.02 -15.45 16.93
C ARG A 627 -17.07 -16.46 18.08
N ARG A 628 -16.87 -16.00 19.31
CA ARG A 628 -17.00 -16.80 20.53
C ARG A 628 -17.93 -16.15 21.53
N GLY A 629 -18.41 -16.97 22.47
CA GLY A 629 -19.34 -16.52 23.49
C GLY A 629 -20.63 -15.97 22.90
N THR A 630 -20.98 -14.73 23.25
CA THR A 630 -22.20 -14.08 22.81
C THR A 630 -22.12 -13.43 21.42
N GLY A 631 -20.94 -13.44 20.78
CA GLY A 631 -20.75 -12.88 19.43
C GLY A 631 -21.05 -11.38 19.38
N ARG A 632 -20.23 -10.59 20.08
CA ARG A 632 -20.38 -9.13 20.19
C ARG A 632 -19.24 -8.40 19.51
N TYR A 633 -19.44 -7.12 19.24
CA TYR A 633 -18.43 -6.19 18.80
C TYR A 633 -18.24 -5.07 19.82
N VAL A 634 -17.19 -4.27 19.61
CA VAL A 634 -16.79 -3.22 20.55
C VAL A 634 -17.88 -2.18 20.81
N GLN A 635 -18.73 -1.87 19.82
CA GLN A 635 -19.82 -0.91 20.00
C GLN A 635 -20.93 -1.40 20.93
N GLU A 636 -21.12 -2.72 21.08
CA GLU A 636 -22.03 -3.24 22.11
C GLU A 636 -21.39 -3.16 23.49
N GLU A 637 -20.07 -3.39 23.63
CA GLU A 637 -19.36 -3.23 24.90
C GLU A 637 -19.32 -1.76 25.36
N VAL A 638 -19.16 -0.80 24.42
CA VAL A 638 -19.26 0.64 24.70
C VAL A 638 -20.61 0.99 25.36
N ARG A 639 -21.72 0.49 24.80
CA ARG A 639 -23.06 0.71 25.41
C ARG A 639 -23.18 0.04 26.78
N GLN A 640 -22.64 -1.16 26.94
CA GLN A 640 -22.69 -1.87 28.23
C GLN A 640 -21.87 -1.17 29.32
N GLN A 641 -20.78 -0.51 28.94
CA GLN A 641 -19.93 0.26 29.84
C GLN A 641 -20.28 1.75 29.83
N ALA A 642 -21.56 2.11 29.61
CA ALA A 642 -22.02 3.49 29.47
C ALA A 642 -21.59 4.40 30.64
N ASP A 643 -21.59 3.91 31.89
CA ASP A 643 -21.15 4.71 33.04
C ASP A 643 -19.65 5.05 32.98
N LEU A 644 -18.81 4.09 32.60
CA LEU A 644 -17.36 4.31 32.43
C LEU A 644 -17.09 5.24 31.24
N VAL A 645 -17.74 4.97 30.11
CA VAL A 645 -17.61 5.79 28.90
C VAL A 645 -18.05 7.22 29.22
N TRP A 646 -19.17 7.41 29.93
CA TRP A 646 -19.63 8.71 30.39
C TRP A 646 -18.63 9.38 31.32
N HIS A 647 -18.05 8.65 32.29
CA HIS A 647 -17.00 9.17 33.17
C HIS A 647 -15.80 9.72 32.38
N VAL A 648 -15.33 8.98 31.37
CA VAL A 648 -14.24 9.43 30.51
C VAL A 648 -14.67 10.67 29.72
N ILE A 649 -15.76 10.62 28.95
CA ILE A 649 -16.11 11.69 28.01
C ILE A 649 -16.58 12.97 28.69
N ASN A 650 -17.16 12.88 29.88
CA ASN A 650 -17.61 14.02 30.66
C ASN A 650 -16.46 14.69 31.45
N SER A 651 -15.30 14.04 31.54
CA SER A 651 -14.11 14.64 32.14
C SER A 651 -13.53 15.74 31.24
N VAL A 652 -13.05 16.83 31.86
CA VAL A 652 -12.47 17.98 31.14
C VAL A 652 -11.21 17.61 30.35
N ASP A 653 -10.46 16.63 30.84
CA ASP A 653 -9.25 16.07 30.23
C ASP A 653 -9.47 14.66 29.65
N GLY A 654 -10.74 14.23 29.56
CA GLY A 654 -11.10 12.93 29.04
C GLY A 654 -10.89 12.80 27.54
N ARG A 655 -10.37 11.64 27.11
CA ARG A 655 -10.08 11.37 25.70
C ARG A 655 -10.56 10.01 25.25
N VAL A 656 -11.10 9.94 24.05
CA VAL A 656 -11.52 8.71 23.38
C VAL A 656 -10.78 8.58 22.06
N PHE A 657 -10.09 7.45 21.88
CA PHE A 657 -9.39 7.12 20.65
C PHE A 657 -9.99 5.86 20.03
N VAL A 658 -10.26 5.89 18.73
CA VAL A 658 -10.82 4.76 17.99
C VAL A 658 -9.90 4.41 16.83
N CYS A 659 -9.52 3.13 16.69
CA CYS A 659 -8.61 2.69 15.64
C CYS A 659 -9.01 1.32 15.06
N GLY A 660 -9.05 1.21 13.73
CA GLY A 660 -9.45 -0.01 13.03
C GLY A 660 -10.26 0.25 11.76
N SER A 661 -11.16 -0.67 11.38
CA SER A 661 -11.90 -0.50 10.12
C SER A 661 -12.94 0.62 10.18
N THR A 662 -13.00 1.46 9.14
CA THR A 662 -14.05 2.50 9.05
C THR A 662 -15.44 1.89 8.98
N ARG A 663 -15.63 0.88 8.13
CA ARG A 663 -16.94 0.25 7.90
C ARG A 663 -17.28 -0.71 9.03
N GLY A 664 -18.47 -0.52 9.59
CA GLY A 664 -19.00 -1.36 10.65
C GLY A 664 -18.43 -1.05 12.03
N MET A 665 -17.10 -0.91 12.19
CA MET A 665 -16.51 -0.59 13.50
C MET A 665 -16.54 0.91 13.79
N GLY A 666 -15.88 1.76 12.99
CA GLY A 666 -15.81 3.20 13.25
C GLY A 666 -17.19 3.86 13.33
N GLU A 667 -18.05 3.60 12.33
CA GLU A 667 -19.44 4.07 12.31
C GLU A 667 -20.25 3.53 13.50
N GLY A 668 -20.10 2.24 13.81
CA GLY A 668 -20.84 1.60 14.90
C GLY A 668 -20.44 2.11 16.28
N VAL A 669 -19.15 2.36 16.51
CA VAL A 669 -18.63 2.94 17.75
C VAL A 669 -19.10 4.38 17.90
N HIS A 670 -19.08 5.19 16.84
CA HIS A 670 -19.59 6.56 16.89
C HIS A 670 -21.08 6.62 17.29
N GLU A 671 -21.91 5.77 16.69
CA GLU A 671 -23.33 5.67 17.07
C GLU A 671 -23.50 5.19 18.53
N ALA A 672 -22.71 4.22 18.98
CA ALA A 672 -22.74 3.78 20.39
C ALA A 672 -22.34 4.90 21.37
N LEU A 673 -21.39 5.75 20.98
CA LEU A 673 -20.97 6.90 21.76
C LEU A 673 -22.06 7.99 21.82
N ILE A 674 -22.82 8.18 20.73
CA ILE A 674 -24.02 9.03 20.72
C ILE A 674 -25.06 8.47 21.69
N ASP A 675 -25.33 7.16 21.64
CA ASP A 675 -26.29 6.51 22.53
C ASP A 675 -25.93 6.71 24.02
N VAL A 676 -24.64 6.55 24.38
CA VAL A 676 -24.16 6.79 25.75
C VAL A 676 -24.36 8.25 26.16
N ALA A 677 -24.09 9.20 25.27
CA ALA A 677 -24.27 10.62 25.57
C ALA A 677 -25.76 11.00 25.75
N MET A 678 -26.65 10.37 24.97
CA MET A 678 -28.09 10.51 25.16
C MET A 678 -28.55 9.93 26.50
N GLU A 679 -28.11 8.71 26.83
CA GLU A 679 -28.52 8.01 28.05
C GLU A 679 -27.99 8.69 29.33
N LYS A 680 -26.69 8.97 29.38
CA LYS A 680 -26.01 9.44 30.60
C LYS A 680 -25.93 10.96 30.71
N GLY A 681 -25.98 11.65 29.57
CA GLY A 681 -26.02 13.11 29.49
C GLY A 681 -27.41 13.71 29.45
N ASN A 682 -28.47 12.89 29.29
CA ASN A 682 -29.85 13.33 29.11
C ASN A 682 -29.98 14.34 27.95
N LEU A 683 -29.28 14.06 26.85
CA LEU A 683 -29.24 14.88 25.63
C LEU A 683 -30.20 14.31 24.57
N GLY A 684 -30.82 15.18 23.78
CA GLY A 684 -31.47 14.77 22.53
C GLY A 684 -30.46 14.26 21.51
N ARG A 685 -30.91 13.55 20.46
CA ARG A 685 -30.00 12.97 19.45
C ARG A 685 -29.16 14.04 18.72
N GLU A 686 -29.78 15.17 18.38
CA GLU A 686 -29.09 16.30 17.75
C GLU A 686 -28.06 16.93 18.70
N GLU A 687 -28.42 17.12 19.97
CA GLU A 687 -27.52 17.64 21.00
C GLU A 687 -26.34 16.70 21.27
N ALA A 688 -26.57 15.38 21.29
CA ALA A 688 -25.54 14.37 21.43
C ALA A 688 -24.60 14.34 20.21
N GLY A 689 -25.14 14.49 18.99
CA GLY A 689 -24.33 14.66 17.78
C GLY A 689 -23.44 15.89 17.85
N LYS A 690 -24.02 17.04 18.22
CA LYS A 690 -23.27 18.29 18.41
C LYS A 690 -22.22 18.19 19.52
N PHE A 691 -22.51 17.48 20.62
CA PHE A 691 -21.56 17.22 21.69
C PHE A 691 -20.31 16.50 21.14
N TRP A 692 -20.48 15.49 20.29
CA TRP A 692 -19.36 14.75 19.72
C TRP A 692 -18.58 15.52 18.65
N GLU A 693 -19.23 16.39 17.87
CA GLU A 693 -18.51 17.32 16.99
C GLU A 693 -17.63 18.28 17.80
N LEU A 694 -18.15 18.87 18.88
CA LEU A 694 -17.34 19.72 19.77
C LEU A 694 -16.19 18.95 20.43
N LYS A 695 -16.41 17.69 20.83
CA LYS A 695 -15.33 16.82 21.35
C LYS A 695 -14.25 16.54 20.31
N LYS A 696 -14.63 16.39 19.04
CA LYS A 696 -13.70 16.17 17.92
C LYS A 696 -12.88 17.43 17.62
N GLU A 697 -13.53 18.60 17.58
CA GLU A 697 -12.87 19.91 17.44
C GLU A 697 -11.85 20.16 18.55
N ALA A 698 -12.21 19.80 19.80
CA ALA A 698 -11.33 19.92 20.96
C ALA A 698 -10.24 18.83 21.05
N GLY A 699 -10.18 17.88 20.10
CA GLY A 699 -9.22 16.78 20.13
C GLY A 699 -9.47 15.71 21.19
N GLN A 700 -10.63 15.75 21.86
CA GLN A 700 -11.02 14.80 22.89
C GLN A 700 -11.64 13.52 22.32
N TYR A 701 -12.09 13.55 21.07
CA TYR A 701 -12.50 12.39 20.29
C TYR A 701 -11.69 12.30 19.01
N THR A 702 -10.90 11.24 18.86
CA THR A 702 -10.06 11.03 17.67
C THR A 702 -10.29 9.63 17.11
N ALA A 703 -10.68 9.55 15.84
CA ALA A 703 -10.85 8.28 15.14
C ALA A 703 -9.87 8.18 13.96
N GLU A 704 -8.95 7.23 14.03
CA GLU A 704 -8.08 6.84 12.91
C GLU A 704 -8.61 5.52 12.34
N THR A 705 -9.44 5.59 11.30
CA THR A 705 -10.07 4.40 10.71
C THR A 705 -9.72 4.23 9.24
N TRP A 706 -9.58 2.97 8.81
CA TRP A 706 -9.19 2.59 7.45
C TRP A 706 -10.24 1.72 6.73
#